data_AF-A0A915A894-F1
#
_entry.id   AF-A0A915A894-F1
#
_cell.length_a   1.000
_cell.length_b   1.000
_cell.length_c   1.000
_cell.angle_alpha   90.00
_cell.angle_beta   90.00
_cell.angle_gamma   90.00
#
_symmetry.space_group_name_H-M   'P 1'
#
loop_
_entity.id
_entity.type
_entity.pdbx_description
1 polymer ?
#
loop_
_entity_poly.entity_id
_entity_poly.type
_entity_poly.pdbx_seq_one_letter_code
_entity_poly.pdbx_strand_id
1 'polypeptide(L)'
;MINFHQLNSGSFIFLTACSIARYKMLPYMVRYEVGTALDDGYKLFQKFITECRDTKTGVEDCSTIHPDVRRAVYCAGSRKGTQEEFGVLLKLFDQQVKNNYYFYGEYFAMLQGMACSARPNDMNEVIKRGLIDFKYRSTIFFYNVLNPNGSQWMADYLVANQTDVLKSANLDEYLDAMTSTWYTQDRLDQLADIKTKLQSMNEQQLNLFDTYYNRTVTYVEWWNKYYPDLSRVLYDAFVIGPFDMENWNTRLPRYFEALSYNIKIRPHFPGSAKYPWYKNMTFEGSVDIDFAVINKTSEIKLNSHRMVIEKTNVQLRQQSTGQTYKIDRVVKDLDYAFLTLQTTAPLDAGSNWTLSFNYTGFVFGVPSKGVYTNTNFFEFNGKMAWIFSTYFESGPSARSLLPCFDEPDYKATWKMTLEHPADMIALGNMPDNGFTIQPDGWAVTRFSPTPLMSSYLLAVAAGHFASLETVSETDVLIRVWAWTGMEAYAETALKVVAAQVDFMATYFDCPYPLPKLDMLALPQYTTMTGAEEHWGFIHMAYRRALIDPLYASAQTYADVARVSAHETVHQWYGNLVTMKFWPLIFLNEAFANYWETFGVEKAFPTQSRYNKFERFRKALSAYVTDSSVDTSKPVVPDGPSYFTGIPYNKGASLLHMLSNTISPSVLQLGLQQYLKKYQFSNADDVQLWAEITEAARNQNVSDWNGNPLNVQELMDPWIYQATYPVLKVTNQRGTVTYTQEPFIVNTSALQPSPFNFTWIIPVSSQNSAGTSFHYFVGANGSNTFWTRPFAADEWQVDNPAFRGFFRVWYDEDTWNPILNELKNNPLVFDELTRAQLISDAVALQERGSLNWARVLDLLFTLKDEKELAPWYAARTTLNLFLEMFQNSLHWTEMKAFIGRIVDERYKALAWKQNDDWSYDFLSTYITEWACTVDHGDCRSNASASFKEFVTFCERSKSGTGKCNRMPYAMRLPQYCWGTYMNPDVTDVVSQMYRWFEQNSKYFARDSDNLLEAQACTTNAARINALIRDALTGNLPADILTYIGKRGNGQYLWEYFVKHPDEVKYGVVNTIDYMTAAMAQWSDTSQAEEFLNGTEGATLSSDDRHAIENAEKTVENRRQWLQTNEAEIAAWLTKNRGSFFE
;
A
#
# COMPACT_ATOMS: atom_id res chain seq x y z
N MET A 1 -12.69 5.74 19.55
CA MET A 1 -13.50 6.99 19.62
C MET A 1 -14.47 7.00 18.43
N ILE A 2 -15.77 7.33 18.58
CA ILE A 2 -16.72 7.43 17.44
C ILE A 2 -17.02 8.90 17.16
N ASN A 3 -16.75 9.35 15.94
CA ASN A 3 -17.30 10.59 15.39
C ASN A 3 -18.58 10.21 14.63
N PHE A 4 -19.75 10.45 15.22
CA PHE A 4 -21.06 9.99 14.72
C PHE A 4 -21.49 10.62 13.37
N HIS A 5 -20.66 11.45 12.76
CA HIS A 5 -20.94 12.07 11.45
C HIS A 5 -20.79 11.13 10.25
N GLN A 6 -20.21 9.93 10.39
CA GLN A 6 -19.95 9.02 9.26
C GLN A 6 -20.95 7.87 9.06
N LEU A 7 -22.01 7.74 9.87
CA LEU A 7 -23.04 6.70 9.69
C LEU A 7 -24.13 7.06 8.65
N ASN A 8 -23.92 8.09 7.82
CA ASN A 8 -24.91 8.57 6.86
C ASN A 8 -24.93 7.83 5.51
N SER A 9 -24.07 6.85 5.27
CA SER A 9 -24.06 6.07 4.03
C SER A 9 -24.47 4.62 4.27
N GLY A 10 -25.76 4.34 4.04
CA GLY A 10 -26.23 3.00 3.64
C GLY A 10 -26.77 2.09 4.75
N SER A 11 -27.98 2.35 5.24
CA SER A 11 -28.93 1.32 5.72
C SER A 11 -30.27 1.97 6.09
N PHE A 12 -31.23 1.96 5.16
CA PHE A 12 -32.55 2.61 5.25
C PHE A 12 -33.52 2.00 6.30
N ILE A 13 -33.08 1.02 7.11
CA ILE A 13 -33.92 0.33 8.11
C ILE A 13 -33.78 0.94 9.53
N PHE A 14 -32.78 1.78 9.80
CA PHE A 14 -32.46 2.24 11.16
C PHE A 14 -33.16 3.53 11.64
N LEU A 15 -33.82 4.29 10.77
CA LEU A 15 -34.23 5.67 11.10
C LEU A 15 -35.40 5.80 12.09
N THR A 16 -36.25 4.77 12.25
CA THR A 16 -37.25 4.74 13.33
C THR A 16 -36.74 4.08 14.62
N ALA A 17 -35.67 3.28 14.55
CA ALA A 17 -35.01 2.66 15.71
C ALA A 17 -34.04 3.63 16.44
N CYS A 18 -33.67 4.75 15.81
CA CYS A 18 -32.58 5.63 16.23
C CYS A 18 -32.87 6.45 17.50
N SER A 19 -34.12 6.79 17.81
CA SER A 19 -34.44 7.56 19.03
C SER A 19 -34.37 6.71 20.31
N ILE A 20 -34.94 5.50 20.29
CA ILE A 20 -34.92 4.58 21.45
C ILE A 20 -33.51 4.05 21.71
N ALA A 21 -32.77 3.70 20.64
CA ALA A 21 -31.38 3.27 20.76
C ALA A 21 -30.50 4.38 21.37
N ARG A 22 -30.70 5.63 20.95
CA ARG A 22 -29.96 6.79 21.50
C ARG A 22 -30.12 6.89 23.02
N TYR A 23 -31.33 6.90 23.56
CA TYR A 23 -31.54 7.05 25.01
C TYR A 23 -31.05 5.86 25.83
N LYS A 24 -31.19 4.63 25.31
CA LYS A 24 -30.70 3.43 26.00
C LYS A 24 -29.17 3.33 26.03
N MET A 25 -28.47 3.92 25.06
CA MET A 25 -27.01 3.91 24.98
C MET A 25 -26.35 5.00 25.83
N LEU A 26 -27.02 6.12 26.10
CA LEU A 26 -26.42 7.26 26.84
C LEU A 26 -25.76 6.87 28.18
N PRO A 27 -26.35 6.00 29.04
CA PRO A 27 -25.69 5.60 30.29
C PRO A 27 -24.38 4.84 30.05
N TYR A 28 -24.29 4.05 28.98
CA TYR A 28 -23.05 3.36 28.59
C TYR A 28 -22.02 4.36 28.07
N MET A 29 -22.44 5.31 27.24
CA MET A 29 -21.55 6.37 26.74
C MET A 29 -20.96 7.19 27.89
N VAL A 30 -21.76 7.53 28.90
CA VAL A 30 -21.27 8.22 30.11
C VAL A 30 -20.30 7.33 30.89
N ARG A 31 -20.67 6.07 31.13
CA ARG A 31 -19.87 5.13 31.92
C ARG A 31 -18.49 4.87 31.32
N TYR A 32 -18.41 4.76 30.00
CA TYR A 32 -17.18 4.51 29.25
C TYR A 32 -16.57 5.78 28.63
N GLU A 33 -17.04 6.96 29.06
CA GLU A 33 -16.42 8.26 28.73
C GLU A 33 -16.33 8.51 27.21
N VAL A 34 -17.39 8.11 26.49
CA VAL A 34 -17.48 8.25 25.03
C VAL A 34 -17.81 9.70 24.66
N GLY A 35 -16.85 10.39 24.04
CA GLY A 35 -17.01 11.77 23.58
C GLY A 35 -17.29 12.74 24.74
N THR A 36 -18.20 13.70 24.56
CA THR A 36 -18.57 14.68 25.59
C THR A 36 -19.65 14.18 26.56
N ALA A 37 -20.09 12.91 26.43
CA ALA A 37 -21.28 12.40 27.13
C ALA A 37 -21.17 12.52 28.67
N LEU A 38 -19.99 12.24 29.25
CA LEU A 38 -19.77 12.39 30.69
C LEU A 38 -19.93 13.85 31.14
N ASP A 39 -19.33 14.79 30.41
CA ASP A 39 -19.36 16.20 30.77
C ASP A 39 -20.76 16.81 30.61
N ASP A 40 -21.46 16.49 29.52
CA ASP A 40 -22.80 16.99 29.27
C ASP A 40 -23.83 16.35 30.22
N GLY A 41 -23.69 15.04 30.50
CA GLY A 41 -24.46 14.36 31.53
C GLY A 41 -24.24 14.97 32.91
N TYR A 42 -22.99 15.35 33.24
CA TYR A 42 -22.67 15.96 34.53
C TYR A 42 -23.24 17.37 34.67
N LYS A 43 -23.22 18.19 33.61
CA LYS A 43 -23.91 19.51 33.61
C LYS A 43 -25.40 19.35 33.90
N LEU A 44 -26.04 18.37 33.27
CA LEU A 44 -27.45 18.04 33.55
C LEU A 44 -27.64 17.55 34.99
N PHE A 45 -26.69 16.79 35.54
CA PHE A 45 -26.76 16.33 36.93
C PHE A 45 -26.69 17.48 37.93
N GLN A 46 -25.84 18.48 37.68
CA GLN A 46 -25.79 19.69 38.49
C GLN A 46 -27.12 20.44 38.51
N LYS A 47 -27.78 20.53 37.36
CA LYS A 47 -29.15 21.06 37.27
C LYS A 47 -30.13 20.23 38.09
N PHE A 48 -30.08 18.90 37.96
CA PHE A 48 -30.93 17.98 38.73
C PHE A 48 -30.75 18.15 40.25
N ILE A 49 -29.51 18.21 40.73
CA ILE A 49 -29.24 18.40 42.16
C ILE A 49 -29.79 19.74 42.64
N THR A 50 -29.60 20.82 41.87
CA THR A 50 -30.16 22.15 42.21
C THR A 50 -31.68 22.13 42.33
N GLU A 51 -32.36 21.38 41.47
CA GLU A 51 -33.82 21.27 41.45
C GLU A 51 -34.36 20.36 42.57
N CYS A 52 -33.68 19.26 42.87
CA CYS A 52 -34.26 18.16 43.65
C CYS A 52 -33.63 17.89 45.02
N ARG A 53 -32.48 18.51 45.38
CA ARG A 53 -31.70 18.18 46.60
C ARG A 53 -32.53 18.13 47.90
N ASP A 54 -33.48 19.05 48.04
CA ASP A 54 -34.25 19.25 49.28
C ASP A 54 -35.67 18.66 49.25
N THR A 55 -36.01 17.89 48.20
CA THR A 55 -37.30 17.19 48.16
C THR A 55 -37.47 16.24 49.34
N LYS A 56 -38.74 15.97 49.68
CA LYS A 56 -39.15 15.02 50.73
C LYS A 56 -40.12 13.96 50.21
N THR A 57 -40.64 14.12 48.99
CA THR A 57 -41.69 13.29 48.39
C THR A 57 -41.19 12.42 47.24
N GLY A 58 -39.97 12.62 46.75
CA GLY A 58 -39.41 11.96 45.56
C GLY A 58 -39.01 12.99 44.49
N VAL A 59 -38.62 12.52 43.30
CA VAL A 59 -38.05 13.38 42.24
C VAL A 59 -39.03 13.75 41.11
N GLU A 60 -40.27 13.25 41.17
CA GLU A 60 -41.29 13.48 40.14
C GLU A 60 -41.67 14.97 40.02
N ASP A 61 -41.82 15.67 41.15
CA ASP A 61 -42.31 17.05 41.18
C ASP A 61 -41.21 18.11 41.01
N CYS A 62 -39.93 17.71 41.14
CA CYS A 62 -38.80 18.66 41.14
C CYS A 62 -37.96 18.59 39.85
N SER A 63 -37.81 17.42 39.21
CA SER A 63 -36.86 17.29 38.11
C SER A 63 -37.45 17.73 36.77
N THR A 64 -36.82 18.73 36.14
CA THR A 64 -37.16 19.17 34.77
C THR A 64 -36.49 18.33 33.68
N ILE A 65 -35.66 17.36 34.07
CA ILE A 65 -34.94 16.49 33.14
C ILE A 65 -35.86 15.38 32.67
N HIS A 66 -35.88 15.13 31.35
CA HIS A 66 -36.70 14.07 30.78
C HIS A 66 -36.32 12.68 31.34
N PRO A 67 -37.28 11.83 31.75
CA PRO A 67 -37.01 10.52 32.35
C PRO A 67 -36.05 9.63 31.55
N ASP A 68 -36.15 9.64 30.21
CA ASP A 68 -35.32 8.81 29.33
C ASP A 68 -33.81 9.12 29.39
N VAL A 69 -33.41 10.33 29.80
CA VAL A 69 -31.99 10.69 29.94
C VAL A 69 -31.50 10.62 31.40
N ARG A 70 -32.39 10.53 32.38
CA ARG A 70 -32.03 10.57 33.82
C ARG A 70 -31.03 9.50 34.21
N ARG A 71 -31.11 8.30 33.63
CA ARG A 71 -30.13 7.22 33.83
C ARG A 71 -28.69 7.65 33.52
N ALA A 72 -28.49 8.35 32.41
CA ALA A 72 -27.19 8.86 31.99
C ALA A 72 -26.74 10.03 32.87
N VAL A 73 -27.68 10.88 33.29
CA VAL A 73 -27.45 12.00 34.19
C VAL A 73 -27.00 11.52 35.58
N TYR A 74 -27.71 10.57 36.19
CA TYR A 74 -27.33 9.96 37.47
C TYR A 74 -26.01 9.20 37.38
N CYS A 75 -25.78 8.53 36.25
CA CYS A 75 -24.50 7.88 35.95
C CYS A 75 -23.36 8.91 35.94
N ALA A 76 -23.53 10.05 35.27
CA ALA A 76 -22.51 11.10 35.17
C ALA A 76 -22.24 11.75 36.54
N GLY A 77 -23.30 12.01 37.31
CA GLY A 77 -23.21 12.49 38.68
C GLY A 77 -22.43 11.54 39.59
N SER A 78 -22.73 10.26 39.52
CA SER A 78 -22.03 9.25 40.33
C SER A 78 -20.57 9.07 39.88
N ARG A 79 -20.30 9.17 38.57
CA ARG A 79 -18.97 9.00 37.97
C ARG A 79 -18.04 10.19 38.23
N LYS A 80 -18.49 11.41 37.97
CA LYS A 80 -17.68 12.65 38.00
C LYS A 80 -17.92 13.52 39.25
N GLY A 81 -19.08 13.39 39.89
CA GLY A 81 -19.45 14.18 41.07
C GLY A 81 -18.71 13.81 42.34
N THR A 82 -19.01 14.54 43.41
CA THR A 82 -18.43 14.39 44.74
C THR A 82 -19.15 13.33 45.57
N GLN A 83 -18.52 12.89 46.67
CA GLN A 83 -19.14 11.97 47.62
C GLN A 83 -20.40 12.57 48.27
N GLU A 84 -20.45 13.89 48.48
CA GLU A 84 -21.61 14.58 49.01
C GLU A 84 -22.80 14.49 48.04
N GLU A 85 -22.55 14.72 46.75
CA GLU A 85 -23.56 14.61 45.69
C GLU A 85 -24.06 13.17 45.51
N PHE A 86 -23.17 12.18 45.64
CA PHE A 86 -23.57 10.78 45.68
C PHE A 86 -24.47 10.50 46.89
N GLY A 87 -24.13 11.04 48.06
CA GLY A 87 -24.96 10.96 49.27
C GLY A 87 -26.35 11.58 49.10
N VAL A 88 -26.45 12.69 48.36
CA VAL A 88 -27.74 13.28 47.97
C VAL A 88 -28.53 12.32 47.08
N LEU A 89 -27.91 11.75 46.04
CA LEU A 89 -28.57 10.78 45.15
C LEU A 89 -29.08 9.55 45.93
N LEU A 90 -28.29 9.07 46.90
CA LEU A 90 -28.65 7.97 47.79
C LEU A 90 -29.85 8.31 48.69
N LYS A 91 -29.87 9.51 49.26
CA LYS A 91 -31.02 10.04 50.02
C LYS A 91 -32.28 10.12 49.14
N LEU A 92 -32.14 10.60 47.90
CA LEU A 92 -33.25 10.71 46.95
C LEU A 92 -33.78 9.33 46.54
N PHE A 93 -32.90 8.35 46.36
CA PHE A 93 -33.27 6.96 46.16
C PHE A 93 -34.11 6.43 47.34
N ASP A 94 -33.64 6.60 48.58
CA ASP A 94 -34.36 6.16 49.78
C ASP A 94 -35.76 6.81 49.89
N GLN A 95 -35.87 8.11 49.53
CA GLN A 95 -37.14 8.83 49.50
C GLN A 95 -38.07 8.35 48.39
N GLN A 96 -37.55 8.14 47.17
CA GLN A 96 -38.33 7.64 46.04
C GLN A 96 -38.89 6.25 46.34
N VAL A 97 -38.06 5.38 46.93
CA VAL A 97 -38.41 4.04 47.41
C VAL A 97 -39.55 4.09 48.44
N LYS A 98 -39.48 5.03 49.39
CA LYS A 98 -40.46 5.15 50.48
C LYS A 98 -41.79 5.74 50.01
N ASN A 99 -41.75 6.80 49.21
CA ASN A 99 -42.93 7.59 48.88
C ASN A 99 -43.60 7.18 47.57
N ASN A 100 -42.85 6.56 46.66
CA ASN A 100 -43.34 6.21 45.33
C ASN A 100 -43.03 4.74 44.97
N TYR A 101 -43.42 3.86 45.89
CA TYR A 101 -43.02 2.46 45.88
C TYR A 101 -43.45 1.69 44.62
N TYR A 102 -44.62 1.99 44.06
CA TYR A 102 -45.21 1.24 42.95
C TYR A 102 -44.64 1.65 41.57
N PHE A 103 -43.99 2.80 41.45
CA PHE A 103 -43.48 3.33 40.18
C PHE A 103 -41.95 3.19 40.11
N TYR A 104 -41.50 1.98 39.78
CA TYR A 104 -40.10 1.54 39.89
C TYR A 104 -39.11 2.13 38.89
N GLY A 105 -39.58 2.78 37.83
CA GLY A 105 -38.72 3.28 36.76
C GLY A 105 -37.65 4.26 37.24
N GLU A 106 -38.00 5.12 38.19
CA GLU A 106 -37.14 6.21 38.66
C GLU A 106 -36.06 5.72 39.63
N TYR A 107 -36.43 4.94 40.65
CA TYR A 107 -35.43 4.42 41.59
C TYR A 107 -34.54 3.34 40.94
N PHE A 108 -34.99 2.62 39.91
CA PHE A 108 -34.10 1.79 39.07
C PHE A 108 -33.13 2.64 38.24
N ALA A 109 -33.57 3.80 37.72
CA ALA A 109 -32.67 4.72 37.04
C ALA A 109 -31.59 5.24 37.99
N MET A 110 -31.95 5.54 39.25
CA MET A 110 -30.99 5.94 40.29
C MET A 110 -30.03 4.80 40.65
N LEU A 111 -30.50 3.56 40.83
CA LEU A 111 -29.63 2.39 41.08
C LEU A 111 -28.64 2.18 39.93
N GLN A 112 -29.11 2.22 38.68
CA GLN A 112 -28.26 2.12 37.50
C GLN A 112 -27.24 3.26 37.42
N GLY A 113 -27.64 4.48 37.80
CA GLY A 113 -26.77 5.65 37.86
C GLY A 113 -25.71 5.54 38.95
N MET A 114 -26.09 5.14 40.17
CA MET A 114 -25.17 4.93 41.29
C MET A 114 -24.12 3.86 40.97
N ALA A 115 -24.52 2.81 40.24
CA ALA A 115 -23.59 1.80 39.74
C ALA A 115 -22.54 2.34 38.74
N CYS A 116 -22.57 3.61 38.34
CA CYS A 116 -21.48 4.22 37.57
C CYS A 116 -20.37 4.84 38.42
N SER A 117 -20.49 4.85 39.76
CA SER A 117 -19.46 5.45 40.61
C SER A 117 -18.09 4.80 40.37
N ALA A 118 -17.05 5.65 40.32
CA ALA A 118 -15.65 5.23 40.25
C ALA A 118 -15.01 5.11 41.65
N ARG A 119 -15.76 5.39 42.73
CA ARG A 119 -15.26 5.44 44.11
C ARG A 119 -15.64 4.16 44.88
N PRO A 120 -14.69 3.43 45.48
CA PRO A 120 -14.98 2.22 46.25
C PRO A 120 -15.93 2.46 47.43
N ASN A 121 -15.82 3.60 48.12
CA ASN A 121 -16.66 3.90 49.29
C ASN A 121 -18.15 4.04 48.93
N ASP A 122 -18.46 4.70 47.81
CA ASP A 122 -19.82 4.82 47.31
C ASP A 122 -20.43 3.45 47.03
N MET A 123 -19.63 2.56 46.43
CA MET A 123 -20.07 1.22 46.09
C MET A 123 -20.20 0.32 47.31
N ASN A 124 -19.36 0.49 48.33
CA ASN A 124 -19.53 -0.19 49.62
C ASN A 124 -20.87 0.19 50.27
N GLU A 125 -21.31 1.45 50.16
CA GLU A 125 -22.62 1.89 50.65
C GLU A 125 -23.80 1.29 49.88
N VAL A 126 -23.64 1.10 48.56
CA VAL A 126 -24.62 0.41 47.70
C VAL A 126 -24.67 -1.09 48.02
N ILE A 127 -23.50 -1.74 48.15
CA ILE A 127 -23.36 -3.15 48.52
C ILE A 127 -24.00 -3.42 49.90
N LYS A 128 -23.68 -2.60 50.90
CA LYS A 128 -24.21 -2.71 52.26
C LYS A 128 -25.75 -2.64 52.29
N ARG A 129 -26.35 -1.76 51.48
CA ARG A 129 -27.82 -1.69 51.34
C ARG A 129 -28.41 -2.97 50.73
N GLY A 130 -27.76 -3.51 49.70
CA GLY A 130 -28.14 -4.79 49.09
C GLY A 130 -28.12 -5.97 50.06
N LEU A 131 -27.28 -5.94 51.10
CA LEU A 131 -27.19 -7.00 52.10
C LEU A 131 -28.28 -6.93 53.19
N ILE A 132 -28.85 -5.75 53.46
CA ILE A 132 -29.74 -5.49 54.61
C ILE A 132 -31.21 -5.33 54.18
N ASP A 133 -31.49 -4.75 53.01
CA ASP A 133 -32.85 -4.41 52.62
C ASP A 133 -33.57 -5.58 51.91
N PHE A 134 -34.61 -6.11 52.57
CA PHE A 134 -35.44 -7.21 52.06
C PHE A 134 -36.26 -6.82 50.82
N LYS A 135 -36.47 -5.52 50.55
CA LYS A 135 -37.44 -5.05 49.56
C LYS A 135 -36.89 -5.04 48.12
N TYR A 136 -35.57 -5.08 47.94
CA TYR A 136 -34.88 -4.90 46.64
C TYR A 136 -33.74 -5.90 46.39
N ARG A 137 -33.86 -7.11 46.98
CA ARG A 137 -32.82 -8.14 47.17
C ARG A 137 -31.89 -8.40 45.97
N SER A 138 -32.42 -8.46 44.75
CA SER A 138 -31.65 -8.81 43.56
C SER A 138 -31.25 -7.61 42.69
N THR A 139 -31.99 -6.50 42.73
CA THR A 139 -31.83 -5.42 41.76
C THR A 139 -30.58 -4.57 42.00
N ILE A 140 -30.19 -4.37 43.26
CA ILE A 140 -28.95 -3.64 43.61
C ILE A 140 -27.74 -4.40 43.05
N PHE A 141 -27.68 -5.71 43.30
CA PHE A 141 -26.59 -6.56 42.82
C PHE A 141 -26.59 -6.67 41.29
N PHE A 142 -27.77 -6.77 40.66
CA PHE A 142 -27.91 -6.74 39.20
C PHE A 142 -27.28 -5.49 38.55
N TYR A 143 -27.53 -4.29 39.10
CA TYR A 143 -26.95 -3.07 38.55
C TYR A 143 -25.46 -2.92 38.87
N ASN A 144 -24.97 -3.46 39.98
CA ASN A 144 -23.54 -3.49 40.31
C ASN A 144 -22.72 -4.27 39.27
N VAL A 145 -23.29 -5.31 38.65
CA VAL A 145 -22.66 -6.05 37.54
C VAL A 145 -22.29 -5.14 36.38
N LEU A 146 -23.05 -4.06 36.17
CA LEU A 146 -22.81 -3.11 35.10
C LEU A 146 -21.61 -2.19 35.37
N ASN A 147 -21.05 -2.18 36.59
CA ASN A 147 -19.85 -1.44 36.92
C ASN A 147 -18.60 -2.29 36.55
N PRO A 148 -17.66 -1.77 35.75
CA PRO A 148 -16.44 -2.50 35.39
C PRO A 148 -15.60 -2.99 36.59
N ASN A 149 -15.68 -2.29 37.73
CA ASN A 149 -14.99 -2.64 38.97
C ASN A 149 -15.92 -3.29 40.00
N GLY A 150 -17.22 -3.40 39.72
CA GLY A 150 -18.24 -3.83 40.68
C GLY A 150 -17.97 -5.20 41.26
N SER A 151 -17.62 -6.17 40.41
CA SER A 151 -17.30 -7.53 40.86
C SER A 151 -16.03 -7.60 41.72
N GLN A 152 -15.01 -6.78 41.42
CA GLN A 152 -13.81 -6.68 42.26
C GLN A 152 -14.14 -6.06 43.63
N TRP A 153 -14.90 -4.97 43.66
CA TRP A 153 -15.28 -4.34 44.92
C TRP A 153 -16.18 -5.22 45.79
N MET A 154 -17.04 -6.03 45.18
CA MET A 154 -17.76 -7.07 45.90
C MET A 154 -16.79 -8.12 46.48
N ALA A 155 -15.85 -8.64 45.69
CA ALA A 155 -14.84 -9.56 46.23
C ALA A 155 -14.06 -8.96 47.43
N ASP A 156 -13.61 -7.71 47.30
CA ASP A 156 -12.90 -7.00 48.37
C ASP A 156 -13.78 -6.80 49.61
N TYR A 157 -15.05 -6.42 49.41
CA TYR A 157 -16.03 -6.21 50.48
C TYR A 157 -16.34 -7.51 51.23
N LEU A 158 -16.49 -8.63 50.52
CA LEU A 158 -16.68 -9.96 51.10
C LEU A 158 -15.51 -10.36 52.00
N VAL A 159 -14.27 -10.16 51.53
CA VAL A 159 -13.07 -10.47 52.32
C VAL A 159 -12.98 -9.58 53.57
N ALA A 160 -13.36 -8.30 53.47
CA ALA A 160 -13.32 -7.35 54.58
C ALA A 160 -14.49 -7.49 55.58
N ASN A 161 -15.65 -7.95 55.15
CA ASN A 161 -16.90 -7.99 55.93
C ASN A 161 -17.55 -9.38 55.93
N GLN A 162 -16.73 -10.43 56.13
CA GLN A 162 -17.14 -11.84 55.96
C GLN A 162 -18.42 -12.19 56.73
N THR A 163 -18.53 -11.77 57.99
CA THR A 163 -19.68 -12.07 58.85
C THR A 163 -20.99 -11.50 58.29
N ASP A 164 -20.96 -10.26 57.80
CA ASP A 164 -22.15 -9.56 57.33
C ASP A 164 -22.64 -10.13 56.00
N VAL A 165 -21.72 -10.47 55.10
CA VAL A 165 -22.05 -11.08 53.81
C VAL A 165 -22.52 -12.52 53.98
N LEU A 166 -21.80 -13.35 54.75
CA LEU A 166 -22.14 -14.77 54.94
C LEU A 166 -23.48 -14.95 55.68
N LYS A 167 -23.84 -14.06 56.61
CA LYS A 167 -25.12 -14.11 57.33
C LYS A 167 -26.27 -13.44 56.57
N SER A 168 -26.00 -12.77 55.46
CA SER A 168 -27.05 -12.12 54.68
C SER A 168 -27.99 -13.15 54.07
N ALA A 169 -29.28 -12.85 54.10
CA ALA A 169 -30.28 -13.63 53.36
C ALA A 169 -30.12 -13.53 51.84
N ASN A 170 -29.26 -12.64 51.34
CA ASN A 170 -29.02 -12.39 49.91
C ASN A 170 -27.61 -12.86 49.46
N LEU A 171 -27.00 -13.83 50.17
CA LEU A 171 -25.67 -14.34 49.84
C LEU A 171 -25.61 -14.95 48.43
N ASP A 172 -26.70 -15.58 47.98
CA ASP A 172 -26.81 -16.19 46.66
C ASP A 172 -26.71 -15.13 45.55
N GLU A 173 -27.56 -14.10 45.60
CA GLU A 173 -27.55 -12.99 44.64
C GLU A 173 -26.25 -12.17 44.70
N TYR A 174 -25.63 -12.09 45.89
CA TYR A 174 -24.33 -11.46 46.05
C TYR A 174 -23.23 -12.22 45.28
N LEU A 175 -23.14 -13.54 45.48
CA LEU A 175 -22.16 -14.39 44.81
C LEU A 175 -22.45 -14.47 43.30
N ASP A 176 -23.73 -14.45 42.91
CA ASP A 176 -24.14 -14.35 41.51
C ASP A 176 -23.55 -13.12 40.85
N ALA A 177 -23.86 -11.93 41.40
CA ALA A 177 -23.39 -10.67 40.83
C ALA A 177 -21.86 -10.53 40.90
N MET A 178 -21.24 -10.97 42.00
CA MET A 178 -19.77 -10.95 42.15
C MET A 178 -19.10 -11.78 41.04
N THR A 179 -19.61 -12.97 40.74
CA THR A 179 -18.99 -13.88 39.77
C THR A 179 -19.53 -13.77 38.33
N SER A 180 -20.57 -12.97 38.11
CA SER A 180 -21.27 -12.82 36.81
C SER A 180 -20.40 -12.37 35.63
N THR A 181 -19.27 -11.71 35.91
CA THR A 181 -18.32 -11.19 34.91
C THR A 181 -16.96 -11.90 34.93
N TRP A 182 -16.88 -13.06 35.60
CA TRP A 182 -15.63 -13.77 35.83
C TRP A 182 -15.42 -14.82 34.73
N TYR A 183 -14.76 -14.41 33.65
CA TYR A 183 -14.51 -15.21 32.44
C TYR A 183 -13.05 -15.63 32.27
N THR A 184 -12.15 -15.25 33.19
CA THR A 184 -10.70 -15.50 33.08
C THR A 184 -10.20 -16.42 34.18
N GLN A 185 -9.08 -17.11 33.93
CA GLN A 185 -8.45 -17.97 34.93
C GLN A 185 -8.07 -17.22 36.21
N ASP A 186 -7.59 -15.97 36.09
CA ASP A 186 -7.29 -15.09 37.24
C ASP A 186 -8.49 -14.94 38.18
N ARG A 187 -9.69 -14.80 37.63
CA ARG A 187 -10.91 -14.66 38.42
C ARG A 187 -11.33 -15.98 39.06
N LEU A 188 -11.14 -17.10 38.37
CA LEU A 188 -11.39 -18.42 38.94
C LEU A 188 -10.42 -18.73 40.10
N ASP A 189 -9.14 -18.40 39.94
CA ASP A 189 -8.12 -18.55 40.98
C ASP A 189 -8.40 -17.60 42.17
N GLN A 190 -8.84 -16.37 41.89
CA GLN A 190 -9.32 -15.44 42.91
C GLN A 190 -10.50 -16.02 43.70
N LEU A 191 -11.46 -16.68 43.04
CA LEU A 191 -12.58 -17.33 43.71
C LEU A 191 -12.12 -18.45 44.64
N ALA A 192 -11.18 -19.28 44.17
CA ALA A 192 -10.58 -20.34 44.97
C ALA A 192 -9.86 -19.77 46.20
N ASP A 193 -9.05 -18.72 46.03
CA ASP A 193 -8.34 -18.05 47.11
C ASP A 193 -9.29 -17.43 48.13
N ILE A 194 -10.35 -16.73 47.68
CA ILE A 194 -11.40 -16.20 48.57
C ILE A 194 -12.03 -17.34 49.38
N LYS A 195 -12.39 -18.46 48.73
CA LYS A 195 -12.97 -19.63 49.41
C LYS A 195 -12.06 -20.14 50.54
N THR A 196 -10.73 -20.13 50.35
CA THR A 196 -9.79 -20.56 51.40
C THR A 196 -9.64 -19.57 52.55
N LYS A 197 -9.85 -18.27 52.31
CA LYS A 197 -9.71 -17.19 53.30
C LYS A 197 -10.94 -17.01 54.20
N LEU A 198 -12.10 -17.49 53.77
CA LEU A 198 -13.35 -17.42 54.53
C LEU A 198 -13.38 -18.48 55.63
N GLN A 199 -13.23 -18.08 56.89
CA GLN A 199 -13.32 -18.98 58.04
C GLN A 199 -14.80 -19.19 58.42
N SER A 200 -15.16 -20.39 58.87
CA SER A 200 -16.48 -20.71 59.47
C SER A 200 -17.73 -20.68 58.55
N MET A 201 -17.62 -21.13 57.30
CA MET A 201 -18.80 -21.40 56.46
C MET A 201 -19.54 -22.69 56.90
N ASN A 202 -20.87 -22.65 56.90
CA ASN A 202 -21.69 -23.86 57.06
C ASN A 202 -21.81 -24.64 55.72
N GLU A 203 -22.35 -25.85 55.78
CA GLU A 203 -22.46 -26.73 54.60
C GLU A 203 -23.28 -26.11 53.45
N GLN A 204 -24.35 -25.37 53.77
CA GLN A 204 -25.17 -24.70 52.76
C GLN A 204 -24.39 -23.58 52.04
N GLN A 205 -23.62 -22.79 52.79
CA GLN A 205 -22.75 -21.75 52.24
C GLN A 205 -21.63 -22.35 51.38
N LEU A 206 -20.99 -23.43 51.84
CA LEU A 206 -19.97 -24.14 51.06
C LEU A 206 -20.50 -24.63 49.71
N ASN A 207 -21.67 -25.28 49.71
CA ASN A 207 -22.33 -25.75 48.48
C ASN A 207 -22.65 -24.59 47.52
N LEU A 208 -22.98 -23.42 48.04
CA LEU A 208 -23.25 -22.24 47.24
C LEU A 208 -21.98 -21.70 46.56
N PHE A 209 -20.87 -21.61 47.30
CA PHE A 209 -19.57 -21.26 46.72
C PHE A 209 -19.11 -22.27 45.66
N ASP A 210 -19.33 -23.57 45.89
CA ASP A 210 -19.03 -24.63 44.91
C ASP A 210 -19.89 -24.51 43.65
N THR A 211 -21.15 -24.13 43.78
CA THR A 211 -22.04 -23.84 42.65
C THR A 211 -21.48 -22.72 41.78
N TYR A 212 -21.09 -21.60 42.39
CA TYR A 212 -20.53 -20.47 41.65
C TYR A 212 -19.13 -20.74 41.11
N TYR A 213 -18.30 -21.51 41.80
CA TYR A 213 -17.01 -21.96 41.30
C TYR A 213 -17.15 -22.79 40.01
N ASN A 214 -18.01 -23.81 40.02
CA ASN A 214 -18.26 -24.66 38.85
C ASN A 214 -18.88 -23.86 37.68
N ARG A 215 -19.73 -22.88 37.98
CA ARG A 215 -20.25 -21.96 36.96
C ARG A 215 -19.13 -21.11 36.35
N THR A 216 -18.25 -20.55 37.17
CA THR A 216 -17.09 -19.77 36.69
C THR A 216 -16.16 -20.62 35.84
N VAL A 217 -15.94 -21.90 36.17
CA VAL A 217 -15.22 -22.85 35.28
C VAL A 217 -15.88 -22.91 33.90
N THR A 218 -17.21 -23.08 33.86
CA THR A 218 -17.97 -23.13 32.60
C THR A 218 -17.86 -21.82 31.81
N TYR A 219 -17.85 -20.67 32.49
CA TYR A 219 -17.68 -19.36 31.86
C TYR A 219 -16.27 -19.16 31.28
N VAL A 220 -15.24 -19.60 32.00
CA VAL A 220 -13.85 -19.59 31.53
C VAL A 220 -13.69 -20.50 30.30
N GLU A 221 -14.27 -21.71 30.32
CA GLU A 221 -14.26 -22.62 29.18
C GLU A 221 -15.00 -22.03 27.96
N TRP A 222 -16.16 -21.42 28.18
CA TRP A 222 -16.91 -20.74 27.13
C TRP A 222 -16.09 -19.58 26.55
N TRP A 223 -15.48 -18.75 27.40
CA TRP A 223 -14.67 -17.62 26.98
C TRP A 223 -13.48 -18.07 26.13
N ASN A 224 -12.70 -19.04 26.62
CA ASN A 224 -11.55 -19.59 25.89
C ASN A 224 -11.94 -20.18 24.53
N LYS A 225 -13.16 -20.69 24.40
CA LYS A 225 -13.67 -21.29 23.17
C LYS A 225 -14.19 -20.26 22.16
N TYR A 226 -14.93 -19.24 22.62
CA TYR A 226 -15.70 -18.36 21.72
C TYR A 226 -15.16 -16.93 21.64
N TYR A 227 -14.38 -16.47 22.63
CA TYR A 227 -13.85 -15.11 22.65
C TYR A 227 -12.88 -14.81 21.49
N PRO A 228 -12.00 -15.72 21.05
CA PRO A 228 -11.14 -15.46 19.89
C PRO A 228 -11.95 -15.15 18.62
N ASP A 229 -12.99 -15.95 18.34
CA ASP A 229 -13.87 -15.74 17.17
C ASP A 229 -14.65 -14.43 17.27
N LEU A 230 -15.23 -14.13 18.44
CA LEU A 230 -15.91 -12.86 18.68
C LEU A 230 -14.96 -11.68 18.53
N SER A 231 -13.76 -11.79 19.09
CA SER A 231 -12.73 -10.75 19.00
C SER A 231 -12.32 -10.51 17.56
N ARG A 232 -12.11 -11.56 16.77
CA ARG A 232 -11.81 -11.43 15.33
C ARG A 232 -12.87 -10.59 14.62
N VAL A 233 -14.14 -10.93 14.79
CA VAL A 233 -15.25 -10.16 14.21
C VAL A 233 -15.25 -8.71 14.68
N LEU A 234 -14.97 -8.47 15.96
CA LEU A 234 -14.88 -7.10 16.50
C LEU A 234 -13.67 -6.33 15.95
N TYR A 235 -12.50 -6.97 15.79
CA TYR A 235 -11.34 -6.36 15.15
C TYR A 235 -11.67 -5.98 13.70
N ASP A 236 -12.22 -6.94 12.95
CA ASP A 236 -12.56 -6.77 11.54
C ASP A 236 -13.60 -5.67 11.32
N ALA A 237 -14.57 -5.53 12.23
CA ALA A 237 -15.64 -4.55 12.11
C ALA A 237 -15.33 -3.16 12.69
N PHE A 238 -14.49 -3.07 13.73
CA PHE A 238 -14.33 -1.83 14.50
C PHE A 238 -12.89 -1.30 14.60
N VAL A 239 -11.89 -2.12 14.29
CA VAL A 239 -10.47 -1.74 14.33
C VAL A 239 -9.89 -1.60 12.92
N ILE A 240 -10.42 -2.34 11.94
CA ILE A 240 -10.10 -2.12 10.52
C ILE A 240 -10.82 -0.86 10.03
N GLY A 241 -10.19 0.31 10.18
CA GLY A 241 -10.50 1.44 9.30
C GLY A 241 -10.06 1.13 7.86
N PRO A 242 -10.58 1.81 6.82
CA PRO A 242 -9.96 1.83 5.51
C PRO A 242 -8.43 2.01 5.63
N PHE A 243 -7.70 1.24 4.81
CA PHE A 243 -6.25 1.24 4.73
C PHE A 243 -5.68 2.68 4.81
N ASP A 244 -4.58 2.85 5.57
CA ASP A 244 -3.84 4.11 5.82
C ASP A 244 -4.37 5.07 6.91
N MET A 245 -5.36 4.68 7.73
CA MET A 245 -5.83 5.52 8.85
C MET A 245 -5.13 5.29 10.20
N GLU A 246 -4.22 4.33 10.32
CA GLU A 246 -3.49 4.12 11.57
C GLU A 246 -2.41 5.21 11.76
N ASN A 247 -2.41 5.89 12.90
CA ASN A 247 -1.51 7.01 13.18
C ASN A 247 -0.12 6.51 13.65
N TRP A 248 0.64 5.93 12.71
CA TRP A 248 1.96 5.31 12.95
C TRP A 248 3.10 6.28 13.20
N ASN A 249 2.86 7.59 13.14
CA ASN A 249 3.90 8.59 13.38
C ASN A 249 4.27 8.73 14.87
N THR A 250 3.46 8.15 15.77
CA THR A 250 3.76 8.17 17.20
C THR A 250 4.88 7.17 17.49
N ARG A 251 6.00 7.68 18.01
CA ARG A 251 7.19 6.88 18.32
C ARG A 251 7.10 6.19 19.67
N LEU A 252 7.75 5.04 19.78
CA LEU A 252 8.04 4.37 21.05
C LEU A 252 9.00 5.22 21.90
N PRO A 253 8.86 5.19 23.24
CA PRO A 253 9.83 5.81 24.13
C PRO A 253 11.18 5.06 24.07
N ARG A 254 12.28 5.81 23.99
CA ARG A 254 13.66 5.26 23.94
C ARG A 254 14.18 4.84 25.31
N TYR A 255 13.41 4.02 26.02
CA TYR A 255 13.78 3.49 27.34
C TYR A 255 14.40 2.11 27.29
N PHE A 256 14.26 1.42 26.15
CA PHE A 256 14.72 0.04 26.00
C PHE A 256 15.54 -0.12 24.73
N GLU A 257 16.41 -1.11 24.74
CA GLU A 257 17.11 -1.65 23.58
C GLU A 257 16.69 -3.12 23.42
N ALA A 258 16.19 -3.49 22.24
CA ALA A 258 15.81 -4.87 21.95
C ALA A 258 17.07 -5.69 21.64
N LEU A 259 17.21 -6.88 22.24
CA LEU A 259 18.41 -7.72 22.06
C LEU A 259 18.10 -8.97 21.23
N SER A 260 17.06 -9.72 21.62
CA SER A 260 16.66 -10.92 20.90
C SER A 260 15.18 -11.27 21.06
N TYR A 261 14.66 -12.03 20.09
CA TYR A 261 13.31 -12.58 20.09
C TYR A 261 13.37 -14.09 19.85
N ASN A 262 12.82 -14.89 20.76
CA ASN A 262 12.63 -16.32 20.58
C ASN A 262 11.15 -16.60 20.34
N ILE A 263 10.80 -16.92 19.09
CA ILE A 263 9.43 -16.93 18.59
C ILE A 263 9.02 -18.36 18.25
N LYS A 264 7.79 -18.70 18.63
CA LYS A 264 7.12 -19.92 18.19
C LYS A 264 5.71 -19.58 17.71
N ILE A 265 5.39 -19.98 16.48
CA ILE A 265 4.07 -19.76 15.86
C ILE A 265 3.48 -21.10 15.41
N ARG A 266 2.19 -21.30 15.69
CA ARG A 266 1.38 -22.41 15.17
C ARG A 266 0.12 -21.84 14.50
N PRO A 267 0.14 -21.59 13.18
CA PRO A 267 -1.02 -21.14 12.44
C PRO A 267 -1.98 -22.30 12.13
N HIS A 268 -3.27 -22.04 12.32
CA HIS A 268 -4.37 -22.98 12.11
C HIS A 268 -5.13 -22.61 10.84
N PHE A 269 -4.81 -23.28 9.74
CA PHE A 269 -5.42 -23.07 8.43
C PHE A 269 -5.59 -24.42 7.71
N PRO A 270 -6.47 -24.53 6.69
CA PRO A 270 -6.81 -25.82 6.12
C PRO A 270 -5.58 -26.55 5.53
N GLY A 271 -5.37 -27.80 5.96
CA GLY A 271 -4.22 -28.66 5.60
C GLY A 271 -4.38 -30.07 6.17
N SER A 272 -3.30 -30.87 6.26
CA SER A 272 -3.38 -32.23 6.82
C SER A 272 -3.56 -32.28 8.35
N ALA A 273 -3.20 -31.21 9.05
CA ALA A 273 -3.27 -31.15 10.51
C ALA A 273 -4.72 -31.00 11.02
N LYS A 274 -5.02 -31.64 12.15
CA LYS A 274 -6.33 -31.54 12.80
C LYS A 274 -6.30 -30.52 13.93
N TYR A 275 -7.30 -29.66 13.97
CA TYR A 275 -7.53 -28.71 15.04
C TYR A 275 -9.03 -28.42 15.20
N PRO A 276 -9.50 -27.94 16.36
CA PRO A 276 -10.89 -27.58 16.55
C PRO A 276 -11.33 -26.46 15.61
N TRP A 277 -12.56 -26.54 15.08
CA TRP A 277 -13.06 -25.59 14.05
C TRP A 277 -12.97 -24.11 14.44
N TYR A 278 -13.11 -23.78 15.74
CA TYR A 278 -13.05 -22.41 16.27
C TYR A 278 -11.63 -21.83 16.31
N LYS A 279 -10.60 -22.62 15.99
CA LYS A 279 -9.23 -22.13 15.77
C LYS A 279 -8.95 -21.80 14.31
N ASN A 280 -9.85 -22.12 13.39
CA ASN A 280 -9.61 -21.89 11.97
C ASN A 280 -9.33 -20.41 11.68
N MET A 281 -8.27 -20.14 10.90
CA MET A 281 -7.80 -18.79 10.58
C MET A 281 -7.30 -18.00 11.80
N THR A 282 -6.70 -18.70 12.76
CA THR A 282 -6.00 -18.10 13.91
C THR A 282 -4.59 -18.68 14.02
N PHE A 283 -3.77 -18.14 14.90
CA PHE A 283 -2.49 -18.76 15.24
C PHE A 283 -2.22 -18.65 16.74
N GLU A 284 -1.59 -19.68 17.30
CA GLU A 284 -1.01 -19.63 18.64
C GLU A 284 0.41 -19.09 18.54
N GLY A 285 0.73 -18.10 19.35
CA GLY A 285 2.04 -17.48 19.41
C GLY A 285 2.62 -17.51 20.81
N SER A 286 3.92 -17.79 20.91
CA SER A 286 4.72 -17.50 22.11
C SER A 286 5.98 -16.75 21.73
N VAL A 287 6.32 -15.71 22.48
CA VAL A 287 7.57 -14.98 22.29
C VAL A 287 8.25 -14.67 23.62
N ASP A 288 9.55 -14.92 23.70
CA ASP A 288 10.43 -14.35 24.72
C ASP A 288 11.21 -13.19 24.10
N ILE A 289 11.10 -12.00 24.68
CA ILE A 289 11.78 -10.78 24.26
C ILE A 289 12.86 -10.45 25.28
N ASP A 290 14.12 -10.55 24.88
CA ASP A 290 15.23 -10.07 25.71
C ASP A 290 15.53 -8.61 25.37
N PHE A 291 15.61 -7.76 26.39
CA PHE A 291 15.86 -6.33 26.23
C PHE A 291 16.71 -5.76 27.37
N ALA A 292 17.45 -4.69 27.07
CA ALA A 292 18.19 -3.90 28.04
C ALA A 292 17.44 -2.60 28.36
N VAL A 293 17.56 -2.14 29.60
CA VAL A 293 16.93 -0.90 30.08
C VAL A 293 17.92 0.25 29.96
N ILE A 294 17.60 1.24 29.14
CA ILE A 294 18.43 2.45 28.95
C ILE A 294 18.10 3.47 30.05
N ASN A 295 16.82 3.73 30.29
CA ASN A 295 16.34 4.69 31.27
C ASN A 295 15.45 3.99 32.31
N LYS A 296 15.64 4.33 33.60
CA LYS A 296 14.84 3.79 34.69
C LYS A 296 13.35 4.08 34.47
N THR A 297 12.51 3.05 34.54
CA THR A 297 11.06 3.14 34.31
C THR A 297 10.31 2.07 35.09
N SER A 298 9.00 2.22 35.29
CA SER A 298 8.09 1.16 35.77
C SER A 298 7.09 0.71 34.70
N GLU A 299 7.23 1.25 33.49
CA GLU A 299 6.33 1.03 32.35
C GLU A 299 7.12 0.46 31.17
N ILE A 300 6.62 -0.63 30.59
CA ILE A 300 7.10 -1.18 29.31
C ILE A 300 6.06 -0.88 28.24
N LYS A 301 6.42 -0.10 27.23
CA LYS A 301 5.56 0.22 26.09
C LYS A 301 6.16 -0.39 24.82
N LEU A 302 5.37 -1.20 24.12
CA LEU A 302 5.73 -1.84 22.84
C LEU A 302 4.52 -1.91 21.91
N ASN A 303 4.64 -2.56 20.76
CA ASN A 303 3.56 -2.65 19.78
C ASN A 303 2.90 -4.01 19.75
N SER A 304 1.59 -4.03 19.53
CA SER A 304 0.82 -5.26 19.36
C SER A 304 -0.53 -4.94 18.73
N HIS A 305 -0.88 -5.63 17.65
CA HIS A 305 -2.13 -5.46 16.92
C HIS A 305 -2.78 -6.81 16.60
N ARG A 306 -4.12 -6.86 16.51
CA ARG A 306 -4.89 -8.05 16.07
C ARG A 306 -4.51 -9.38 16.72
N MET A 307 -4.35 -9.35 18.05
CA MET A 307 -4.13 -10.52 18.88
C MET A 307 -4.76 -10.34 20.25
N VAL A 308 -5.08 -11.46 20.89
CA VAL A 308 -5.59 -11.58 22.24
C VAL A 308 -4.43 -11.95 23.16
N ILE A 309 -4.17 -11.08 24.14
CA ILE A 309 -3.14 -11.26 25.18
C ILE A 309 -3.86 -11.17 26.52
N GLU A 310 -3.81 -12.26 27.28
CA GLU A 310 -4.26 -12.26 28.67
C GLU A 310 -3.12 -11.86 29.60
N LYS A 311 -3.42 -11.10 30.66
CA LYS A 311 -2.43 -10.65 31.64
C LYS A 311 -1.64 -11.82 32.27
N THR A 312 -2.33 -12.93 32.55
CA THR A 312 -1.76 -14.19 33.07
C THR A 312 -0.67 -14.78 32.19
N ASN A 313 -0.77 -14.53 30.89
CA ASN A 313 0.14 -15.05 29.88
C ASN A 313 1.35 -14.13 29.63
N VAL A 314 1.51 -13.07 30.43
CA VAL A 314 2.65 -12.16 30.38
C VAL A 314 3.52 -12.35 31.61
N GLN A 315 4.79 -12.68 31.41
CA GLN A 315 5.76 -12.86 32.50
C GLN A 315 6.98 -11.96 32.28
N LEU A 316 7.42 -11.29 33.35
CA LEU A 316 8.62 -10.47 33.32
C LEU A 316 9.68 -11.10 34.23
N ARG A 317 10.88 -11.34 33.69
CA ARG A 317 11.98 -11.97 34.44
C ARG A 317 13.24 -11.13 34.33
N GLN A 318 13.89 -10.87 35.46
CA GLN A 318 15.21 -10.24 35.47
C GLN A 318 16.29 -11.30 35.20
N GLN A 319 17.16 -11.08 34.21
CA GLN A 319 18.12 -12.09 33.78
C GLN A 319 19.21 -12.38 34.82
N SER A 320 19.69 -11.35 35.52
CA SER A 320 20.79 -11.47 36.49
C SER A 320 20.44 -12.28 37.74
N THR A 321 19.19 -12.19 38.20
CA THR A 321 18.70 -12.85 39.41
C THR A 321 17.83 -14.08 39.11
N GLY A 322 17.30 -14.19 37.89
CA GLY A 322 16.27 -15.16 37.53
C GLY A 322 14.90 -14.88 38.17
N GLN A 323 14.77 -13.77 38.92
CA GLN A 323 13.55 -13.43 39.63
C GLN A 323 12.44 -13.05 38.64
N THR A 324 11.25 -13.61 38.85
CA THR A 324 10.04 -13.29 38.07
C THR A 324 9.19 -12.26 38.81
N TYR A 325 8.67 -11.30 38.05
CA TYR A 325 7.86 -10.20 38.51
C TYR A 325 6.48 -10.26 37.84
N LYS A 326 5.45 -9.87 38.58
CA LYS A 326 4.10 -9.80 38.05
C LYS A 326 3.91 -8.50 37.28
N ILE A 327 3.14 -8.57 36.20
CA ILE A 327 2.60 -7.38 35.55
C ILE A 327 1.41 -6.90 36.39
N ASP A 328 1.35 -5.61 36.70
CA ASP A 328 0.24 -5.02 37.45
C ASP A 328 -0.95 -4.73 36.53
N ARG A 329 -0.69 -4.11 35.38
CA ARG A 329 -1.71 -3.72 34.41
C ARG A 329 -1.23 -3.87 32.97
N VAL A 330 -2.12 -4.34 32.10
CA VAL A 330 -1.94 -4.37 30.65
C VAL A 330 -2.96 -3.41 30.02
N VAL A 331 -2.50 -2.45 29.24
CA VAL A 331 -3.35 -1.50 28.51
C VAL A 331 -3.06 -1.64 27.03
N LYS A 332 -4.12 -1.87 26.23
CA LYS A 332 -4.03 -1.93 24.78
C LYS A 332 -4.65 -0.68 24.18
N ASP A 333 -3.85 0.05 23.42
CA ASP A 333 -4.30 1.18 22.60
C ASP A 333 -4.47 0.68 21.18
N LEU A 334 -5.73 0.52 20.74
CA LEU A 334 -6.05 -0.01 19.42
C LEU A 334 -5.86 1.02 18.31
N ASP A 335 -5.95 2.31 18.63
CA ASP A 335 -5.86 3.39 17.63
C ASP A 335 -4.39 3.61 17.21
N TYR A 336 -3.45 3.39 18.13
CA TYR A 336 -2.00 3.50 17.88
C TYR A 336 -1.27 2.15 17.87
N ALA A 337 -1.99 1.05 18.08
CA ALA A 337 -1.48 -0.31 18.20
C ALA A 337 -0.30 -0.43 19.21
N PHE A 338 -0.46 0.20 20.37
CA PHE A 338 0.46 0.09 21.51
C PHE A 338 -0.07 -0.88 22.56
N LEU A 339 0.87 -1.54 23.23
CA LEU A 339 0.67 -2.33 24.43
C LEU A 339 1.55 -1.76 25.53
N THR A 340 0.91 -1.30 26.61
CA THR A 340 1.59 -0.75 27.78
C THR A 340 1.43 -1.69 28.97
N LEU A 341 2.55 -2.11 29.54
CA LEU A 341 2.63 -2.99 30.71
C LEU A 341 3.15 -2.18 31.91
N GLN A 342 2.37 -2.12 32.97
CA GLN A 342 2.82 -1.57 34.26
C GLN A 342 3.43 -2.68 35.10
N THR A 343 4.62 -2.45 35.64
CA THR A 343 5.39 -3.45 36.39
C THR A 343 5.31 -3.19 37.89
N THR A 344 5.37 -4.24 38.70
CA THR A 344 5.33 -4.11 40.18
C THR A 344 6.63 -3.60 40.79
N ALA A 345 7.73 -3.60 40.02
CA ALA A 345 9.05 -3.15 40.46
C ALA A 345 9.68 -2.27 39.36
N PRO A 346 10.39 -1.19 39.71
CA PRO A 346 11.06 -0.37 38.72
C PRO A 346 12.17 -1.17 38.03
N LEU A 347 12.29 -0.97 36.72
CA LEU A 347 13.37 -1.49 35.90
C LEU A 347 14.52 -0.48 35.96
N ASP A 348 15.65 -0.87 36.55
CA ASP A 348 16.81 0.00 36.69
C ASP A 348 17.63 0.10 35.39
N ALA A 349 18.21 1.26 35.11
CA ALA A 349 19.07 1.45 33.95
C ALA A 349 20.28 0.50 33.97
N GLY A 350 20.64 -0.05 32.80
CA GLY A 350 21.72 -1.02 32.63
C GLY A 350 21.35 -2.46 33.00
N SER A 351 20.10 -2.74 33.39
CA SER A 351 19.65 -4.11 33.68
C SER A 351 19.03 -4.81 32.47
N ASN A 352 19.17 -6.13 32.40
CA ASN A 352 18.64 -6.97 31.32
C ASN A 352 17.47 -7.83 31.80
N TRP A 353 16.46 -7.95 30.95
CA TRP A 353 15.18 -8.57 31.26
C TRP A 353 14.69 -9.44 30.10
N THR A 354 13.88 -10.44 30.43
CA THR A 354 13.10 -11.23 29.49
C THR A 354 11.62 -10.94 29.73
N LEU A 355 10.90 -10.57 28.68
CA LEU A 355 9.45 -10.43 28.67
C LEU A 355 8.84 -11.53 27.81
N SER A 356 8.06 -12.42 28.43
CA SER A 356 7.45 -13.57 27.79
C SER A 356 5.96 -13.35 27.57
N PHE A 357 5.46 -13.71 26.38
CA PHE A 357 4.05 -13.68 26.03
C PHE A 357 3.58 -15.04 25.50
N ASN A 358 2.38 -15.46 25.89
CA ASN A 358 1.56 -16.41 25.14
C ASN A 358 0.27 -15.72 24.66
N TYR A 359 -0.09 -15.90 23.40
CA TYR A 359 -1.18 -15.15 22.78
C TYR A 359 -1.82 -15.92 21.63
N THR A 360 -3.02 -15.47 21.24
CA THR A 360 -3.71 -15.94 20.04
C THR A 360 -3.85 -14.78 19.06
N GLY A 361 -3.28 -14.92 17.88
CA GLY A 361 -3.43 -13.94 16.80
C GLY A 361 -4.39 -14.41 15.71
N PHE A 362 -4.75 -13.49 14.81
CA PHE A 362 -5.69 -13.73 13.73
C PHE A 362 -4.98 -13.77 12.37
N VAL A 363 -5.41 -14.69 11.50
CA VAL A 363 -4.90 -14.81 10.13
C VAL A 363 -5.89 -14.15 9.18
N PHE A 364 -5.41 -13.24 8.34
CA PHE A 364 -6.31 -12.49 7.45
C PHE A 364 -6.78 -13.33 6.27
N GLY A 365 -8.08 -13.22 6.01
CA GLY A 365 -8.78 -13.89 4.92
C GLY A 365 -8.82 -13.10 3.61
N VAL A 366 -7.92 -12.14 3.42
CA VAL A 366 -7.63 -11.51 2.13
C VAL A 366 -6.15 -11.08 2.15
N PRO A 367 -5.47 -10.97 0.98
CA PRO A 367 -4.14 -10.39 0.94
C PRO A 367 -4.15 -8.97 1.54
N SER A 368 -3.44 -8.79 2.65
CA SER A 368 -3.32 -7.51 3.36
C SER A 368 -1.97 -7.41 4.08
N LYS A 369 -1.63 -6.23 4.60
CA LYS A 369 -0.47 -6.10 5.49
C LYS A 369 -0.66 -6.96 6.75
N GLY A 370 0.43 -7.53 7.25
CA GLY A 370 0.50 -8.38 8.44
C GLY A 370 0.50 -9.88 8.16
N VAL A 371 -0.18 -10.65 9.02
CA VAL A 371 -0.29 -12.12 8.92
C VAL A 371 -1.51 -12.51 8.10
N TYR A 372 -1.32 -13.13 6.95
CA TYR A 372 -2.43 -13.53 6.09
C TYR A 372 -2.27 -14.95 5.57
N THR A 373 -3.39 -15.52 5.14
CA THR A 373 -3.36 -16.67 4.23
C THR A 373 -3.70 -16.22 2.83
N ASN A 374 -3.09 -16.83 1.83
CA ASN A 374 -3.63 -16.76 0.48
C ASN A 374 -4.99 -17.44 0.49
N THR A 375 -6.04 -16.64 0.35
CA THR A 375 -7.39 -17.15 0.34
C THR A 375 -7.63 -17.91 -0.93
N ASN A 376 -7.73 -19.23 -0.72
CA ASN A 376 -8.29 -20.21 -1.62
C ASN A 376 -7.84 -20.01 -3.08
N PHE A 377 -6.57 -20.32 -3.35
CA PHE A 377 -6.06 -20.37 -4.72
C PHE A 377 -6.22 -21.78 -5.28
N PHE A 378 -6.12 -21.91 -6.61
CA PHE A 378 -6.21 -23.19 -7.27
C PHE A 378 -4.83 -23.73 -7.60
N GLU A 379 -4.52 -24.94 -7.17
CA GLU A 379 -3.33 -25.62 -7.67
C GLU A 379 -3.46 -25.91 -9.18
N PHE A 380 -2.34 -26.27 -9.81
CA PHE A 380 -2.31 -26.67 -11.23
C PHE A 380 -3.21 -27.87 -11.52
N ASN A 381 -3.51 -28.70 -10.51
CA ASN A 381 -4.43 -29.83 -10.59
C ASN A 381 -5.92 -29.45 -10.43
N GLY A 382 -6.24 -28.16 -10.24
CA GLY A 382 -7.59 -27.64 -10.08
C GLY A 382 -8.17 -27.71 -8.65
N LYS A 383 -7.43 -28.23 -7.66
CA LYS A 383 -7.85 -28.28 -6.25
C LYS A 383 -7.60 -26.96 -5.54
N MET A 384 -8.38 -26.70 -4.50
CA MET A 384 -8.16 -25.55 -3.61
C MET A 384 -6.99 -25.83 -2.66
N ALA A 385 -6.08 -24.87 -2.54
CA ALA A 385 -4.97 -24.91 -1.59
C ALA A 385 -4.84 -23.61 -0.79
N TRP A 386 -4.01 -23.67 0.24
CA TRP A 386 -3.80 -22.60 1.22
C TRP A 386 -2.31 -22.42 1.48
N ILE A 387 -1.91 -21.16 1.67
CA ILE A 387 -0.57 -20.78 2.09
C ILE A 387 -0.74 -19.84 3.28
N PHE A 388 0.03 -20.04 4.34
CA PHE A 388 0.25 -19.07 5.40
C PHE A 388 1.51 -18.26 5.08
N SER A 389 1.46 -16.94 5.15
CA SER A 389 2.62 -16.07 4.89
C SER A 389 2.50 -14.71 5.60
N THR A 390 3.58 -13.93 5.55
CA THR A 390 3.69 -12.61 6.18
C THR A 390 3.95 -11.50 5.16
N TYR A 391 3.57 -10.26 5.50
CA TYR A 391 3.95 -9.02 4.81
C TYR A 391 4.06 -7.91 5.86
N PHE A 392 5.22 -7.31 6.10
CA PHE A 392 5.39 -6.40 7.25
C PHE A 392 5.86 -4.98 6.93
N GLU A 393 6.19 -4.67 5.69
CA GLU A 393 6.68 -3.36 5.26
C GLU A 393 5.60 -2.26 5.26
N SER A 394 6.05 -1.01 5.19
CA SER A 394 5.24 0.21 5.02
C SER A 394 4.28 0.55 6.16
N GLY A 395 4.80 0.45 7.38
CA GLY A 395 4.07 0.64 8.60
C GLY A 395 4.37 -0.54 9.53
N PRO A 396 4.18 -0.36 10.83
CA PRO A 396 4.58 -1.38 11.75
C PRO A 396 3.52 -2.49 11.77
N SER A 397 3.79 -3.53 10.98
CA SER A 397 2.87 -4.65 10.72
C SER A 397 3.35 -5.96 11.32
N ALA A 398 4.64 -6.07 11.70
CA ALA A 398 5.15 -7.23 12.44
C ALA A 398 4.44 -7.38 13.80
N ARG A 399 3.97 -6.26 14.37
CA ARG A 399 3.08 -6.22 15.54
C ARG A 399 1.78 -7.01 15.37
N SER A 400 1.41 -7.44 14.16
CA SER A 400 0.26 -8.32 13.91
C SER A 400 0.58 -9.81 14.05
N LEU A 401 1.86 -10.18 13.94
CA LEU A 401 2.33 -11.54 14.20
C LEU A 401 2.72 -11.73 15.67
N LEU A 402 3.35 -10.73 16.29
CA LEU A 402 3.80 -10.82 17.67
C LEU A 402 3.87 -9.45 18.35
N PRO A 403 3.82 -9.39 19.69
CA PRO A 403 4.20 -8.17 20.40
C PRO A 403 5.71 -7.89 20.22
N CYS A 404 6.08 -6.70 19.76
CA CYS A 404 7.48 -6.32 19.55
C CYS A 404 7.73 -4.80 19.57
N PHE A 405 9.00 -4.39 19.65
CA PHE A 405 9.41 -3.01 19.40
C PHE A 405 9.45 -2.79 17.87
N ASP A 406 8.33 -2.34 17.30
CA ASP A 406 8.07 -2.38 15.87
C ASP A 406 8.40 -1.05 15.18
N GLU A 407 9.68 -0.64 15.23
CA GLU A 407 10.24 0.45 14.43
C GLU A 407 11.57 -0.01 13.81
N PRO A 408 11.96 0.51 12.63
CA PRO A 408 13.11 0.00 11.89
C PRO A 408 14.44 0.09 12.64
N ASP A 409 14.58 1.02 13.59
CA ASP A 409 15.80 1.19 14.40
C ASP A 409 15.84 0.35 15.68
N TYR A 410 14.84 -0.49 15.94
CA TYR A 410 14.90 -1.55 16.95
C TYR A 410 15.36 -2.87 16.35
N LYS A 411 16.60 -2.92 15.85
CA LYS A 411 17.21 -4.17 15.38
C LYS A 411 17.43 -5.15 16.54
N ALA A 412 17.19 -6.43 16.28
CA ALA A 412 17.44 -7.53 17.22
C ALA A 412 17.78 -8.81 16.46
N THR A 413 18.19 -9.85 17.20
CA THR A 413 18.33 -11.20 16.65
C THR A 413 17.01 -11.96 16.79
N TRP A 414 16.66 -12.79 15.80
CA TRP A 414 15.36 -13.47 15.75
C TRP A 414 15.57 -14.98 15.60
N LYS A 415 14.96 -15.75 16.50
CA LYS A 415 14.98 -17.21 16.46
C LYS A 415 13.55 -17.72 16.27
N MET A 416 13.27 -18.26 15.09
CA MET A 416 11.93 -18.66 14.69
C MET A 416 11.74 -20.18 14.76
N THR A 417 10.61 -20.61 15.35
CA THR A 417 10.08 -21.96 15.28
C THR A 417 8.68 -21.91 14.68
N LEU A 418 8.46 -22.62 13.57
CA LEU A 418 7.16 -22.72 12.94
C LEU A 418 6.62 -24.15 13.10
N GLU A 419 5.43 -24.26 13.65
CA GLU A 419 4.66 -25.51 13.59
C GLU A 419 3.68 -25.43 12.42
N HIS A 420 3.61 -26.46 11.58
CA HIS A 420 2.79 -26.44 10.37
C HIS A 420 2.21 -27.83 10.09
N PRO A 421 1.19 -27.95 9.21
CA PRO A 421 0.75 -29.26 8.72
C PRO A 421 1.90 -30.08 8.14
N ALA A 422 1.97 -31.37 8.48
CA ALA A 422 3.09 -32.24 8.12
C ALA A 422 3.21 -32.53 6.61
N ASP A 423 2.18 -32.20 5.82
CA ASP A 423 2.19 -32.30 4.36
C ASP A 423 2.72 -31.04 3.65
N MET A 424 3.10 -30.00 4.40
CA MET A 424 3.57 -28.71 3.89
C MET A 424 5.04 -28.45 4.24
N ILE A 425 5.66 -27.51 3.52
CA ILE A 425 7.02 -27.02 3.78
C ILE A 425 6.92 -25.69 4.54
N ALA A 426 7.75 -25.55 5.58
CA ALA A 426 7.97 -24.29 6.28
C ALA A 426 9.21 -23.58 5.74
N LEU A 427 9.07 -22.29 5.42
CA LEU A 427 10.14 -21.42 4.94
C LEU A 427 10.25 -20.20 5.85
N GLY A 428 11.44 -19.59 5.93
CA GLY A 428 11.70 -18.40 6.74
C GLY A 428 13.03 -17.73 6.38
N ASN A 429 13.39 -16.66 7.09
CA ASN A 429 14.60 -15.86 6.81
C ASN A 429 15.90 -16.68 6.73
N MET A 430 16.09 -17.63 7.65
CA MET A 430 17.31 -18.43 7.79
C MET A 430 17.07 -19.89 7.34
N PRO A 431 18.13 -20.68 7.07
CA PRO A 431 17.98 -22.11 6.83
C PRO A 431 17.34 -22.84 8.02
N ASP A 432 16.50 -23.83 7.73
CA ASP A 432 16.01 -24.78 8.71
C ASP A 432 17.02 -25.91 8.96
N ASN A 433 16.90 -26.56 10.12
CA ASN A 433 17.69 -27.75 10.47
C ASN A 433 16.88 -29.05 10.26
N GLY A 434 15.96 -29.04 9.29
CA GLY A 434 14.93 -30.07 9.12
C GLY A 434 13.72 -29.87 10.02
N PHE A 435 12.78 -30.82 9.92
CA PHE A 435 11.52 -30.82 10.67
C PHE A 435 11.31 -32.13 11.43
N THR A 436 10.50 -32.08 12.48
CA THR A 436 10.07 -33.27 13.23
C THR A 436 8.55 -33.39 13.15
N ILE A 437 8.06 -34.51 12.61
CA ILE A 437 6.62 -34.82 12.56
C ILE A 437 6.15 -35.26 13.96
N GLN A 438 5.06 -34.67 14.42
CA GLN A 438 4.38 -34.98 15.67
C GLN A 438 3.23 -35.99 15.41
N PRO A 439 2.83 -36.80 16.43
CA PRO A 439 1.77 -37.81 16.28
C PRO A 439 0.38 -37.26 15.90
N ASP A 440 0.14 -35.97 16.11
CA ASP A 440 -1.13 -35.28 15.85
C ASP A 440 -1.23 -34.69 14.42
N GLY A 441 -0.24 -34.96 13.56
CA GLY A 441 -0.21 -34.54 12.16
C GLY A 441 0.41 -33.15 11.92
N TRP A 442 0.98 -32.53 12.95
CA TRP A 442 1.81 -31.33 12.85
C TRP A 442 3.28 -31.69 12.62
N ALA A 443 4.04 -30.77 12.05
CA ALA A 443 5.49 -30.80 11.96
C ALA A 443 6.07 -29.54 12.60
N VAL A 444 7.24 -29.66 13.23
CA VAL A 444 7.96 -28.54 13.84
C VAL A 444 9.25 -28.29 13.09
N THR A 445 9.37 -27.10 12.52
CA THR A 445 10.55 -26.63 11.80
C THR A 445 11.23 -25.53 12.62
N ARG A 446 12.54 -25.64 12.79
CA ARG A 446 13.36 -24.69 13.56
C ARG A 446 14.39 -24.06 12.65
N PHE A 447 14.37 -22.74 12.58
CA PHE A 447 15.32 -21.96 11.79
C PHE A 447 16.52 -21.53 12.64
N SER A 448 17.65 -21.35 11.98
CA SER A 448 18.83 -20.75 12.63
C SER A 448 18.55 -19.30 13.04
N PRO A 449 19.21 -18.76 14.09
CA PRO A 449 19.04 -17.36 14.48
C PRO A 449 19.49 -16.40 13.37
N THR A 450 18.77 -15.31 13.17
CA THR A 450 19.16 -14.24 12.24
C THR A 450 20.30 -13.40 12.82
N PRO A 451 21.06 -12.66 11.98
CA PRO A 451 21.78 -11.48 12.42
C PRO A 451 20.85 -10.39 12.99
N LEU A 452 21.43 -9.28 13.47
CA LEU A 452 20.67 -8.10 13.89
C LEU A 452 19.89 -7.53 12.70
N MET A 453 18.56 -7.57 12.78
CA MET A 453 17.66 -7.05 11.75
C MET A 453 16.41 -6.42 12.35
N SER A 454 15.76 -5.58 11.56
CA SER A 454 14.54 -4.87 11.93
C SER A 454 13.31 -5.79 11.86
N SER A 455 12.28 -5.49 12.65
CA SER A 455 11.06 -6.30 12.75
C SER A 455 10.32 -6.50 11.42
N TYR A 456 10.29 -5.48 10.55
CA TYR A 456 9.61 -5.54 9.25
C TYR A 456 10.22 -6.56 8.27
N LEU A 457 11.44 -7.03 8.53
CA LEU A 457 12.13 -8.01 7.68
C LEU A 457 11.86 -9.46 8.09
N LEU A 458 11.19 -9.69 9.22
CA LEU A 458 10.84 -11.03 9.68
C LEU A 458 9.85 -11.68 8.70
N ALA A 459 10.13 -12.91 8.29
CA ALA A 459 9.27 -13.62 7.35
C ALA A 459 9.18 -15.11 7.63
N VAL A 460 7.97 -15.63 7.47
CA VAL A 460 7.68 -17.07 7.51
C VAL A 460 6.59 -17.42 6.51
N ALA A 461 6.66 -18.61 5.95
CA ALA A 461 5.59 -19.16 5.14
C ALA A 461 5.42 -20.67 5.37
N ALA A 462 4.20 -21.18 5.21
CA ALA A 462 3.90 -22.60 5.17
C ALA A 462 2.91 -22.94 4.06
N GLY A 463 3.24 -23.93 3.23
CA GLY A 463 2.40 -24.35 2.10
C GLY A 463 3.01 -25.50 1.30
N HIS A 464 2.31 -25.93 0.25
CA HIS A 464 2.78 -26.93 -0.71
C HIS A 464 3.71 -26.28 -1.73
N PHE A 465 4.99 -26.19 -1.39
CA PHE A 465 6.00 -25.52 -2.20
C PHE A 465 6.93 -26.48 -2.93
N ALA A 466 7.48 -25.99 -4.04
CA ALA A 466 8.62 -26.56 -4.74
C ALA A 466 9.51 -25.40 -5.25
N SER A 467 10.77 -25.68 -5.57
CA SER A 467 11.72 -24.65 -5.98
C SER A 467 12.64 -25.07 -7.11
N LEU A 468 13.14 -24.07 -7.83
CA LEU A 468 14.39 -24.16 -8.58
C LEU A 468 15.51 -23.56 -7.75
N GLU A 469 16.71 -24.11 -7.87
CA GLU A 469 17.88 -23.68 -7.09
C GLU A 469 19.14 -23.57 -7.93
N THR A 470 20.04 -22.67 -7.50
CA THR A 470 21.40 -22.52 -8.01
C THR A 470 22.32 -22.04 -6.90
N VAL A 471 23.63 -22.12 -7.10
CA VAL A 471 24.63 -21.47 -6.24
C VAL A 471 25.24 -20.31 -7.02
N SER A 472 25.38 -19.15 -6.38
CA SER A 472 26.00 -17.96 -6.99
C SER A 472 27.52 -18.12 -7.12
N GLU A 473 28.18 -17.24 -7.88
CA GLU A 473 29.66 -17.20 -7.97
C GLU A 473 30.33 -16.89 -6.62
N THR A 474 29.56 -16.30 -5.70
CA THR A 474 29.95 -15.94 -4.33
C THR A 474 29.51 -16.96 -3.27
N ASP A 475 29.23 -18.20 -3.68
CA ASP A 475 28.89 -19.35 -2.82
C ASP A 475 27.60 -19.19 -1.99
N VAL A 476 26.62 -18.43 -2.49
CA VAL A 476 25.30 -18.29 -1.86
C VAL A 476 24.30 -19.24 -2.51
N LEU A 477 23.55 -20.02 -1.70
CA LEU A 477 22.44 -20.83 -2.19
C LEU A 477 21.25 -19.93 -2.54
N ILE A 478 20.86 -19.90 -3.81
CA ILE A 478 19.71 -19.13 -4.31
C ILE A 478 18.59 -20.08 -4.67
N ARG A 479 17.37 -19.81 -4.19
CA ARG A 479 16.19 -20.62 -4.55
C ARG A 479 14.99 -19.75 -4.86
N VAL A 480 14.26 -20.09 -5.91
CA VAL A 480 12.95 -19.48 -6.20
C VAL A 480 11.87 -20.53 -5.96
N TRP A 481 11.07 -20.28 -4.93
CA TRP A 481 9.96 -21.11 -4.49
C TRP A 481 8.65 -20.66 -5.13
N ALA A 482 7.82 -21.63 -5.49
CA ALA A 482 6.44 -21.42 -5.90
C ALA A 482 5.59 -22.58 -5.37
N TRP A 483 4.27 -22.53 -5.58
CA TRP A 483 3.45 -23.71 -5.33
C TRP A 483 3.76 -24.80 -6.36
N THR A 484 3.62 -26.06 -5.95
CA THR A 484 4.05 -27.21 -6.74
C THR A 484 3.54 -27.17 -8.19
N GLY A 485 4.47 -27.29 -9.14
CA GLY A 485 4.27 -27.24 -10.59
C GLY A 485 4.54 -25.88 -11.23
N MET A 486 4.56 -24.79 -10.44
CA MET A 486 4.84 -23.44 -10.97
C MET A 486 6.31 -23.02 -10.89
N GLU A 487 7.12 -23.72 -10.11
CA GLU A 487 8.57 -23.49 -10.02
C GLU A 487 9.24 -23.59 -11.40
N ALA A 488 8.68 -24.37 -12.33
CA ALA A 488 9.16 -24.49 -13.70
C ALA A 488 9.18 -23.15 -14.49
N TYR A 489 8.46 -22.13 -14.03
CA TYR A 489 8.42 -20.80 -14.66
C TYR A 489 9.37 -19.78 -14.00
N ALA A 490 10.22 -20.21 -13.05
CA ALA A 490 11.03 -19.33 -12.22
C ALA A 490 12.47 -19.07 -12.73
N GLU A 491 12.86 -19.62 -13.88
CA GLU A 491 14.25 -19.61 -14.38
C GLU A 491 14.83 -18.20 -14.52
N THR A 492 14.05 -17.25 -15.05
CA THR A 492 14.51 -15.86 -15.21
C THR A 492 14.80 -15.19 -13.87
N ALA A 493 13.90 -15.33 -12.89
CA ALA A 493 14.12 -14.78 -11.55
C ALA A 493 15.35 -15.41 -10.89
N LEU A 494 15.48 -16.74 -10.93
CA LEU A 494 16.60 -17.48 -10.34
C LEU A 494 17.96 -16.97 -10.88
N LYS A 495 18.06 -16.82 -12.21
CA LYS A 495 19.27 -16.33 -12.87
C LYS A 495 19.63 -14.91 -12.46
N VAL A 496 18.63 -14.03 -12.39
CA VAL A 496 18.85 -12.61 -12.06
C VAL A 496 19.22 -12.42 -10.60
N VAL A 497 18.58 -13.13 -9.68
CA VAL A 497 18.91 -13.06 -8.25
C VAL A 497 20.37 -13.49 -8.02
N ALA A 498 20.79 -14.61 -8.62
CA ALA A 498 22.19 -15.05 -8.51
C ALA A 498 23.17 -13.99 -9.06
N ALA A 499 22.90 -13.45 -10.26
CA ALA A 499 23.72 -12.43 -10.87
C ALA A 499 23.77 -11.13 -10.05
N GLN A 500 22.64 -10.69 -9.47
CA GLN A 500 22.58 -9.49 -8.65
C GLN A 500 23.33 -9.69 -7.32
N VAL A 501 23.22 -10.86 -6.67
CA VAL A 501 24.02 -11.18 -5.47
C VAL A 501 25.51 -11.06 -5.78
N ASP A 502 25.98 -11.66 -6.88
CA ASP A 502 27.39 -11.61 -7.26
C ASP A 502 27.86 -10.19 -7.61
N PHE A 503 27.01 -9.42 -8.31
CA PHE A 503 27.29 -8.02 -8.63
C PHE A 503 27.41 -7.18 -7.36
N MET A 504 26.42 -7.25 -6.46
CA MET A 504 26.38 -6.46 -5.22
C MET A 504 27.59 -6.78 -4.33
N ALA A 505 27.87 -8.07 -4.13
CA ALA A 505 28.99 -8.51 -3.31
C ALA A 505 30.33 -7.99 -3.83
N THR A 506 30.55 -8.05 -5.15
CA THR A 506 31.80 -7.61 -5.79
C THR A 506 31.89 -6.09 -5.85
N TYR A 507 30.83 -5.40 -6.26
CA TYR A 507 30.82 -3.94 -6.43
C TYR A 507 30.99 -3.21 -5.10
N PHE A 508 30.37 -3.70 -4.03
CA PHE A 508 30.44 -3.07 -2.71
C PHE A 508 31.51 -3.65 -1.79
N ASP A 509 32.35 -4.58 -2.26
CA ASP A 509 33.34 -5.29 -1.43
C ASP A 509 32.73 -5.75 -0.08
N CYS A 510 31.51 -6.28 -0.17
CA CYS A 510 30.66 -6.57 0.97
C CYS A 510 29.88 -7.85 0.66
N PRO A 511 30.40 -9.03 1.05
CA PRO A 511 29.73 -10.31 0.78
C PRO A 511 28.32 -10.37 1.35
N TYR A 512 27.46 -11.15 0.71
CA TYR A 512 26.12 -11.42 1.25
C TYR A 512 26.25 -12.18 2.58
N PRO A 513 25.63 -11.70 3.68
CA PRO A 513 25.94 -12.20 5.02
C PRO A 513 25.17 -13.47 5.41
N LEU A 514 24.19 -13.92 4.63
CA LEU A 514 23.39 -15.11 4.93
C LEU A 514 23.80 -16.29 4.03
N PRO A 515 23.63 -17.54 4.48
CA PRO A 515 24.02 -18.73 3.71
C PRO A 515 23.10 -19.01 2.50
N LYS A 516 21.92 -18.38 2.44
CA LYS A 516 20.94 -18.56 1.37
C LYS A 516 20.13 -17.30 1.13
N LEU A 517 19.60 -17.16 -0.09
CA LEU A 517 18.57 -16.20 -0.45
C LEU A 517 17.42 -16.93 -1.15
N ASP A 518 16.27 -16.95 -0.50
CA ASP A 518 15.03 -17.49 -1.05
C ASP A 518 14.16 -16.37 -1.62
N MET A 519 13.44 -16.67 -2.70
CA MET A 519 12.37 -15.83 -3.25
C MET A 519 11.10 -16.66 -3.38
N LEU A 520 9.98 -16.22 -2.81
CA LEU A 520 8.70 -16.93 -2.84
C LEU A 520 7.70 -16.22 -3.76
N ALA A 521 7.35 -16.88 -4.85
CA ALA A 521 6.29 -16.48 -5.77
C ALA A 521 4.91 -16.89 -5.22
N LEU A 522 4.15 -15.91 -4.75
CA LEU A 522 2.82 -16.09 -4.16
C LEU A 522 1.70 -15.89 -5.20
N PRO A 523 0.72 -16.83 -5.30
CA PRO A 523 -0.38 -16.76 -6.27
C PRO A 523 -1.29 -15.55 -6.05
N GLN A 524 -1.45 -15.14 -4.79
CA GLN A 524 -2.06 -13.89 -4.38
C GLN A 524 -1.03 -13.18 -3.51
N TYR A 525 -0.90 -11.87 -3.68
CA TYR A 525 -0.03 -11.02 -2.87
C TYR A 525 -0.70 -9.67 -2.73
N THR A 526 -0.21 -8.83 -1.81
CA THR A 526 -0.79 -7.50 -1.61
C THR A 526 -0.89 -6.77 -2.96
N THR A 527 -2.01 -6.08 -3.19
CA THR A 527 -2.26 -5.39 -4.46
C THR A 527 -1.39 -4.14 -4.63
N MET A 528 -0.72 -3.69 -3.56
CA MET A 528 -0.07 -2.37 -3.48
C MET A 528 1.41 -2.35 -3.89
N THR A 529 2.22 -3.33 -3.48
CA THR A 529 3.70 -3.27 -3.63
C THR A 529 4.25 -4.37 -4.55
N GLY A 530 3.58 -5.52 -4.65
CA GLY A 530 3.93 -6.60 -5.57
C GLY A 530 5.17 -7.40 -5.20
N ALA A 531 6.02 -6.91 -4.28
CA ALA A 531 7.14 -7.62 -3.66
C ALA A 531 7.46 -7.03 -2.26
N GLU A 532 8.25 -7.73 -1.45
CA GLU A 532 8.85 -7.27 -0.18
C GLU A 532 10.19 -8.00 0.07
N GLU A 533 11.18 -7.25 0.54
CA GLU A 533 12.60 -7.60 0.56
C GLU A 533 13.05 -8.44 1.76
N HIS A 534 12.13 -9.04 2.51
CA HIS A 534 12.40 -9.77 3.76
C HIS A 534 13.75 -10.51 3.75
N TRP A 535 14.57 -10.31 4.78
CA TRP A 535 15.99 -10.65 4.68
C TRP A 535 16.23 -12.15 4.52
N GLY A 536 16.80 -12.54 3.38
CA GLY A 536 17.03 -13.94 3.03
C GLY A 536 15.78 -14.69 2.55
N PHE A 537 14.59 -14.08 2.54
CA PHE A 537 13.35 -14.73 2.14
C PHE A 537 12.35 -13.76 1.49
N ILE A 538 12.71 -13.25 0.32
CA ILE A 538 11.93 -12.28 -0.47
C ILE A 538 10.55 -12.84 -0.80
N HIS A 539 9.49 -12.06 -0.60
CA HIS A 539 8.12 -12.42 -1.00
C HIS A 539 7.70 -11.61 -2.24
N MET A 540 7.05 -12.26 -3.20
CA MET A 540 6.64 -11.59 -4.45
C MET A 540 5.30 -12.10 -4.96
N ALA A 541 4.54 -11.21 -5.60
CA ALA A 541 3.44 -11.64 -6.46
C ALA A 541 3.98 -12.52 -7.59
N TYR A 542 3.33 -13.65 -7.89
CA TYR A 542 3.84 -14.60 -8.88
C TYR A 542 4.13 -13.96 -10.25
N ARG A 543 3.31 -12.99 -10.67
CA ARG A 543 3.49 -12.24 -11.93
C ARG A 543 4.78 -11.40 -12.00
N ARG A 544 5.48 -11.23 -10.88
CA ARG A 544 6.78 -10.55 -10.76
C ARG A 544 7.97 -11.50 -10.64
N ALA A 545 7.72 -12.81 -10.50
CA ALA A 545 8.77 -13.83 -10.34
C ALA A 545 8.73 -14.94 -11.40
N LEU A 546 7.55 -15.19 -11.99
CA LEU A 546 7.32 -16.31 -12.90
C LEU A 546 7.01 -15.83 -14.31
N ILE A 547 7.52 -16.55 -15.32
CA ILE A 547 7.32 -16.26 -16.74
C ILE A 547 6.86 -17.51 -17.48
N ASP A 548 5.71 -17.43 -18.14
CA ASP A 548 5.31 -18.41 -19.17
C ASP A 548 5.91 -17.97 -20.53
N PRO A 549 6.96 -18.62 -21.04
CA PRO A 549 7.69 -18.16 -22.23
C PRO A 549 6.84 -18.18 -23.51
N LEU A 550 5.69 -18.88 -23.52
CA LEU A 550 4.78 -18.91 -24.67
C LEU A 550 3.89 -17.68 -24.81
N TYR A 551 3.82 -16.86 -23.76
CA TYR A 551 2.90 -15.71 -23.65
C TYR A 551 3.55 -14.46 -23.03
N ALA A 552 4.87 -14.47 -22.84
CA ALA A 552 5.58 -13.33 -22.26
C ALA A 552 6.04 -12.35 -23.35
N SER A 553 5.83 -11.06 -23.11
CA SER A 553 6.47 -9.99 -23.90
C SER A 553 7.87 -9.69 -23.36
N ALA A 554 8.69 -8.96 -24.11
CA ALA A 554 9.95 -8.41 -23.58
C ALA A 554 9.73 -7.58 -22.31
N GLN A 555 8.61 -6.84 -22.22
CA GLN A 555 8.26 -6.09 -21.00
C GLN A 555 8.03 -7.02 -19.80
N THR A 556 7.39 -8.18 -19.99
CA THR A 556 7.21 -9.18 -18.92
C THR A 556 8.56 -9.71 -18.42
N TYR A 557 9.49 -10.06 -19.34
CA TYR A 557 10.85 -10.47 -18.97
C TYR A 557 11.59 -9.37 -18.24
N ALA A 558 11.56 -8.15 -18.75
CA ALA A 558 12.20 -7.00 -18.14
C ALA A 558 11.65 -6.71 -16.73
N ASP A 559 10.32 -6.78 -16.53
CA ASP A 559 9.71 -6.54 -15.22
C ASP A 559 10.08 -7.60 -14.20
N VAL A 560 10.05 -8.88 -14.55
CA VAL A 560 10.47 -9.97 -13.64
C VAL A 560 11.95 -9.84 -13.29
N ALA A 561 12.80 -9.60 -14.29
CA ALA A 561 14.23 -9.41 -14.07
C ALA A 561 14.51 -8.20 -13.16
N ARG A 562 13.91 -7.06 -13.48
CA ARG A 562 14.10 -5.80 -12.75
C ARG A 562 13.63 -5.90 -11.30
N VAL A 563 12.42 -6.41 -11.05
CA VAL A 563 11.93 -6.53 -9.66
C VAL A 563 12.74 -7.58 -8.89
N SER A 564 13.10 -8.71 -9.51
CA SER A 564 13.97 -9.70 -8.84
C SER A 564 15.32 -9.11 -8.42
N ALA A 565 15.91 -8.27 -9.28
CA ALA A 565 17.15 -7.55 -8.96
C ALA A 565 16.93 -6.48 -7.86
N HIS A 566 15.83 -5.73 -7.93
CA HIS A 566 15.44 -4.73 -6.94
C HIS A 566 15.41 -5.30 -5.51
N GLU A 567 14.64 -6.37 -5.29
CA GLU A 567 14.52 -7.03 -3.99
C GLU A 567 15.86 -7.60 -3.50
N THR A 568 16.74 -7.96 -4.44
CA THR A 568 18.08 -8.46 -4.12
C THR A 568 19.04 -7.34 -3.70
N VAL A 569 18.89 -6.11 -4.22
CA VAL A 569 19.69 -4.96 -3.76
C VAL A 569 19.37 -4.61 -2.30
N HIS A 570 18.10 -4.72 -1.91
CA HIS A 570 17.66 -4.44 -0.54
C HIS A 570 18.37 -5.27 0.53
N GLN A 571 18.90 -6.43 0.15
CA GLN A 571 19.70 -7.28 1.04
C GLN A 571 20.94 -6.54 1.61
N TRP A 572 21.41 -5.48 0.93
CA TRP A 572 22.40 -4.52 1.42
C TRP A 572 21.74 -3.20 1.87
N TYR A 573 20.92 -2.59 1.01
CA TYR A 573 20.29 -1.29 1.23
C TYR A 573 18.82 -1.43 1.67
N GLY A 574 18.63 -1.52 2.98
CA GLY A 574 17.35 -1.76 3.64
C GLY A 574 17.48 -2.81 4.72
N ASN A 575 18.21 -3.88 4.43
CA ASN A 575 18.37 -5.01 5.36
C ASN A 575 19.65 -4.90 6.19
N LEU A 576 20.81 -4.98 5.52
CA LEU A 576 22.12 -4.88 6.18
C LEU A 576 22.29 -3.52 6.84
N VAL A 577 22.06 -2.44 6.08
CA VAL A 577 21.96 -1.07 6.59
C VAL A 577 20.54 -0.57 6.36
N THR A 578 19.85 -0.20 7.43
CA THR A 578 18.45 0.20 7.39
C THR A 578 18.33 1.69 7.71
N MET A 579 17.40 2.41 7.09
CA MET A 579 17.11 3.79 7.51
C MET A 579 16.74 3.87 9.01
N LYS A 580 17.04 4.99 9.68
CA LYS A 580 16.64 5.21 11.09
C LYS A 580 15.12 5.26 11.26
N PHE A 581 14.40 5.82 10.29
CA PHE A 581 12.94 5.87 10.30
C PHE A 581 12.37 6.09 8.89
N TRP A 582 11.06 5.91 8.73
CA TRP A 582 10.37 5.87 7.44
C TRP A 582 10.45 7.12 6.54
N PRO A 583 10.56 8.38 7.03
CA PRO A 583 10.80 9.54 6.17
C PRO A 583 12.06 9.43 5.31
N LEU A 584 13.02 8.59 5.73
CA LEU A 584 14.28 8.34 5.05
C LEU A 584 14.23 7.07 4.16
N ILE A 585 13.04 6.58 3.80
CA ILE A 585 12.86 5.35 3.00
C ILE A 585 13.62 5.36 1.67
N PHE A 586 13.94 6.54 1.12
CA PHE A 586 14.77 6.65 -0.08
C PHE A 586 16.15 5.98 0.09
N LEU A 587 16.70 5.89 1.31
CA LEU A 587 17.97 5.18 1.59
C LEU A 587 17.88 3.68 1.29
N ASN A 588 16.68 3.12 1.29
CA ASN A 588 16.41 1.76 0.84
C ASN A 588 16.04 1.78 -0.65
N GLU A 589 15.00 2.54 -0.99
CA GLU A 589 14.27 2.39 -2.25
C GLU A 589 14.94 3.05 -3.45
N ALA A 590 15.59 4.20 -3.25
CA ALA A 590 16.37 4.83 -4.32
C ALA A 590 17.54 3.94 -4.73
N PHE A 591 18.16 3.28 -3.75
CA PHE A 591 19.31 2.41 -3.96
C PHE A 591 18.87 1.14 -4.71
N ALA A 592 17.83 0.45 -4.25
CA ALA A 592 17.27 -0.69 -4.96
C ALA A 592 16.90 -0.35 -6.41
N ASN A 593 16.21 0.76 -6.62
CA ASN A 593 15.79 1.22 -7.94
C ASN A 593 16.96 1.70 -8.84
N TYR A 594 18.09 2.14 -8.28
CA TYR A 594 19.28 2.52 -9.08
C TYR A 594 20.07 1.29 -9.54
N TRP A 595 20.36 0.35 -8.63
CA TRP A 595 21.18 -0.82 -8.94
C TRP A 595 20.42 -2.00 -9.56
N GLU A 596 19.08 -2.00 -9.59
CA GLU A 596 18.28 -3.09 -10.21
C GLU A 596 18.69 -3.38 -11.65
N THR A 597 19.11 -2.38 -12.41
CA THR A 597 19.52 -2.55 -13.83
C THR A 597 20.88 -3.24 -14.00
N PHE A 598 21.73 -3.25 -12.97
CA PHE A 598 23.11 -3.73 -13.09
C PHE A 598 23.21 -5.25 -12.98
N GLY A 599 22.47 -5.90 -12.07
CA GLY A 599 22.41 -7.37 -12.04
C GLY A 599 21.58 -7.94 -13.19
N VAL A 600 20.59 -7.21 -13.71
CA VAL A 600 19.93 -7.57 -14.97
C VAL A 600 20.93 -7.55 -16.12
N GLU A 601 21.80 -6.54 -16.20
CA GLU A 601 22.87 -6.47 -17.21
C GLU A 601 23.87 -7.62 -17.05
N LYS A 602 24.23 -8.01 -15.82
CA LYS A 602 25.07 -9.18 -15.57
C LYS A 602 24.38 -10.49 -16.00
N ALA A 603 23.09 -10.66 -15.71
CA ALA A 603 22.32 -11.85 -16.07
C ALA A 603 22.02 -11.95 -17.58
N PHE A 604 21.78 -10.81 -18.23
CA PHE A 604 21.40 -10.71 -19.64
C PHE A 604 22.20 -9.59 -20.34
N PRO A 605 23.51 -9.79 -20.61
CA PRO A 605 24.37 -8.76 -21.21
C PRO A 605 23.90 -8.26 -22.58
N THR A 606 23.17 -9.11 -23.33
CA THR A 606 22.59 -8.76 -24.62
C THR A 606 21.48 -7.70 -24.51
N GLN A 607 20.96 -7.43 -23.31
CA GLN A 607 19.88 -6.47 -23.03
C GLN A 607 20.38 -5.14 -22.48
N SER A 608 21.69 -4.84 -22.59
CA SER A 608 22.30 -3.62 -22.06
C SER A 608 21.65 -2.32 -22.57
N ARG A 609 21.20 -2.29 -23.83
CA ARG A 609 20.45 -1.15 -24.38
C ARG A 609 19.15 -0.90 -23.60
N TYR A 610 18.39 -1.96 -23.33
CA TYR A 610 17.16 -1.86 -22.54
C TYR A 610 17.46 -1.37 -21.12
N ASN A 611 18.51 -1.88 -20.47
CA ASN A 611 18.90 -1.45 -19.12
C ASN A 611 19.30 0.03 -19.05
N LYS A 612 19.98 0.54 -20.08
CA LYS A 612 20.27 1.97 -20.22
C LYS A 612 18.98 2.79 -20.37
N PHE A 613 18.07 2.35 -21.24
CA PHE A 613 16.75 2.96 -21.42
C PHE A 613 15.93 2.94 -20.12
N GLU A 614 15.95 1.85 -19.36
CA GLU A 614 15.17 1.68 -18.14
C GLU A 614 15.51 2.74 -17.08
N ARG A 615 16.80 3.06 -16.89
CA ARG A 615 17.23 4.15 -15.99
C ARG A 615 16.63 5.50 -16.40
N PHE A 616 16.61 5.79 -17.70
CA PHE A 616 15.97 6.99 -18.23
C PHE A 616 14.43 6.97 -18.09
N ARG A 617 13.80 5.82 -18.31
CA ARG A 617 12.35 5.62 -18.15
C ARG A 617 11.89 5.94 -16.72
N LYS A 618 12.66 5.56 -15.71
CA LYS A 618 12.40 5.87 -14.30
C LYS A 618 12.50 7.37 -14.02
N ALA A 619 13.50 8.05 -14.57
CA ALA A 619 13.61 9.49 -14.48
C ALA A 619 12.45 10.23 -15.14
N LEU A 620 11.99 9.78 -16.32
CA LEU A 620 10.79 10.32 -16.94
C LEU A 620 9.56 10.18 -16.04
N SER A 621 9.40 9.02 -15.38
CA SER A 621 8.32 8.82 -14.41
C SER A 621 8.42 9.80 -13.23
N ALA A 622 9.64 10.03 -12.71
CA ALA A 622 9.87 10.99 -11.64
C ALA A 622 9.54 12.43 -12.08
N TYR A 623 9.93 12.83 -13.29
CA TYR A 623 9.62 14.15 -13.81
C TYR A 623 8.11 14.42 -13.92
N VAL A 624 7.32 13.40 -14.31
CA VAL A 624 5.85 13.51 -14.41
C VAL A 624 5.20 13.56 -13.03
N THR A 625 5.64 12.74 -12.08
CA THR A 625 5.10 12.78 -10.71
C THR A 625 5.46 14.10 -10.00
N ASP A 626 6.64 14.64 -10.27
CA ASP A 626 7.15 15.83 -9.59
C ASP A 626 6.84 17.15 -10.33
N SER A 627 6.01 17.10 -11.39
CA SER A 627 5.58 18.27 -12.17
C SER A 627 4.19 18.81 -11.81
N SER A 628 3.45 18.15 -10.92
CA SER A 628 2.10 18.56 -10.49
C SER A 628 2.04 18.90 -9.01
N VAL A 629 1.25 19.90 -8.64
CA VAL A 629 1.03 20.35 -7.25
C VAL A 629 0.44 19.21 -6.38
N ASP A 630 -0.40 18.37 -6.97
CA ASP A 630 -1.11 17.32 -6.22
C ASP A 630 -0.18 16.17 -5.81
N THR A 631 0.79 15.86 -6.66
CA THR A 631 1.66 14.68 -6.51
C THR A 631 3.08 15.01 -6.07
N SER A 632 3.55 16.24 -6.31
CA SER A 632 4.92 16.65 -5.97
C SER A 632 5.12 16.77 -4.45
N LYS A 633 6.19 16.14 -3.97
CA LYS A 633 6.63 16.11 -2.57
C LYS A 633 8.17 16.07 -2.51
N PRO A 634 8.78 16.51 -1.39
CA PRO A 634 10.20 16.22 -1.13
C PRO A 634 10.48 14.71 -1.10
N VAL A 635 11.73 14.33 -1.37
CA VAL A 635 12.21 12.93 -1.23
C VAL A 635 12.18 12.51 0.24
N VAL A 636 12.50 13.44 1.14
CA VAL A 636 12.36 13.29 2.60
C VAL A 636 11.19 14.17 3.05
N PRO A 637 9.96 13.63 3.15
CA PRO A 637 8.78 14.42 3.51
C PRO A 637 8.65 14.59 5.04
N ASP A 638 8.08 15.71 5.47
CA ASP A 638 7.78 15.99 6.89
C ASP A 638 6.56 15.24 7.44
N GLY A 639 5.76 14.59 6.57
CA GLY A 639 4.46 14.01 6.91
C GLY A 639 4.28 12.56 6.43
N PRO A 640 3.21 11.89 6.89
CA PRO A 640 2.94 10.50 6.53
C PRO A 640 2.52 10.41 5.07
N SER A 641 3.37 9.77 4.26
CA SER A 641 3.11 9.16 2.94
C SER A 641 4.48 8.87 2.33
N TYR A 642 5.22 7.95 2.97
CA TYR A 642 6.63 7.71 2.65
C TYR A 642 6.78 6.89 1.36
N PHE A 643 5.83 5.98 1.09
CA PHE A 643 5.86 5.04 -0.03
C PHE A 643 5.15 5.61 -1.26
N THR A 644 5.72 6.68 -1.83
CA THR A 644 5.26 7.28 -3.09
C THR A 644 6.27 7.02 -4.20
N GLY A 645 5.94 7.32 -5.46
CA GLY A 645 6.89 7.17 -6.56
C GLY A 645 8.14 8.08 -6.45
N ILE A 646 8.13 9.09 -5.59
CA ILE A 646 9.22 10.08 -5.47
C ILE A 646 10.48 9.49 -4.82
N PRO A 647 10.46 8.90 -3.60
CA PRO A 647 11.64 8.27 -3.00
C PRO A 647 12.29 7.20 -3.86
N TYR A 648 11.52 6.50 -4.70
CA TYR A 648 12.01 5.48 -5.62
C TYR A 648 12.63 6.12 -6.86
N ASN A 649 11.83 6.81 -7.68
CA ASN A 649 12.24 7.22 -9.02
C ASN A 649 13.08 8.51 -9.00
N LYS A 650 12.68 9.53 -8.22
CA LYS A 650 13.46 10.75 -8.05
C LYS A 650 14.74 10.43 -7.29
N GLY A 651 14.63 9.68 -6.18
CA GLY A 651 15.79 9.22 -5.41
C GLY A 651 16.85 8.52 -6.29
N ALA A 652 16.47 7.52 -7.08
CA ALA A 652 17.40 6.83 -7.98
C ALA A 652 17.99 7.75 -9.06
N SER A 653 17.19 8.69 -9.58
CA SER A 653 17.67 9.68 -10.56
C SER A 653 18.68 10.66 -9.94
N LEU A 654 18.52 10.99 -8.66
CA LEU A 654 19.48 11.80 -7.90
C LEU A 654 20.78 11.04 -7.63
N LEU A 655 20.72 9.74 -7.38
CA LEU A 655 21.93 8.89 -7.31
C LEU A 655 22.65 8.82 -8.65
N HIS A 656 21.91 8.73 -9.76
CA HIS A 656 22.49 8.81 -11.11
C HIS A 656 23.20 10.15 -11.34
N MET A 657 22.54 11.27 -11.01
CA MET A 657 23.13 12.60 -11.09
C MET A 657 24.38 12.74 -10.23
N LEU A 658 24.34 12.25 -8.98
CA LEU A 658 25.50 12.27 -8.09
C LEU A 658 26.64 11.44 -8.67
N SER A 659 26.37 10.22 -9.17
CA SER A 659 27.35 9.36 -9.82
C SER A 659 28.02 10.04 -11.03
N ASN A 660 27.28 10.82 -11.81
CA ASN A 660 27.83 11.58 -12.93
C ASN A 660 28.61 12.82 -12.48
N THR A 661 28.28 13.36 -11.31
CA THR A 661 28.91 14.56 -10.72
C THR A 661 30.27 14.26 -10.10
N ILE A 662 30.35 13.21 -9.27
CA ILE A 662 31.57 12.87 -8.53
C ILE A 662 32.37 11.72 -9.16
N SER A 663 31.89 11.17 -10.28
CA SER A 663 32.31 9.91 -10.92
C SER A 663 31.79 8.62 -10.24
N PRO A 664 31.53 7.55 -11.01
CA PRO A 664 31.09 6.27 -10.46
C PRO A 664 32.04 5.66 -9.42
N SER A 665 33.35 5.81 -9.60
CA SER A 665 34.37 5.24 -8.68
C SER A 665 34.38 5.93 -7.32
N VAL A 666 34.16 7.25 -7.27
CA VAL A 666 34.09 7.99 -6.00
C VAL A 666 32.81 7.62 -5.25
N LEU A 667 31.68 7.54 -5.97
CA LEU A 667 30.42 7.10 -5.38
C LEU A 667 30.56 5.67 -4.83
N GLN A 668 31.11 4.75 -5.62
CA GLN A 668 31.37 3.37 -5.18
C GLN A 668 32.19 3.34 -3.89
N LEU A 669 33.32 4.07 -3.83
CA LEU A 669 34.19 4.12 -2.66
C LEU A 669 33.45 4.63 -1.41
N GLY A 670 32.70 5.71 -1.53
CA GLY A 670 31.91 6.26 -0.40
C GLY A 670 30.85 5.29 0.09
N LEU A 671 30.21 4.56 -0.83
CA LEU A 671 29.21 3.56 -0.51
C LEU A 671 29.79 2.28 0.11
N GLN A 672 30.98 1.86 -0.32
CA GLN A 672 31.74 0.78 0.35
C GLN A 672 32.07 1.16 1.80
N GLN A 673 32.52 2.39 2.03
CA GLN A 673 32.79 2.92 3.38
C GLN A 673 31.52 2.94 4.23
N TYR A 674 30.41 3.43 3.67
CA TYR A 674 29.11 3.44 4.33
C TYR A 674 28.65 2.03 4.75
N LEU A 675 28.60 1.07 3.83
CA LEU A 675 28.18 -0.29 4.15
C LEU A 675 29.09 -0.95 5.20
N LYS A 676 30.41 -0.80 5.05
CA LYS A 676 31.39 -1.36 5.99
C LYS A 676 31.23 -0.79 7.41
N LYS A 677 30.92 0.50 7.52
CA LYS A 677 30.79 1.21 8.80
C LYS A 677 29.44 0.96 9.48
N TYR A 678 28.36 0.85 8.71
CA TYR A 678 26.99 0.80 9.23
C TYR A 678 26.32 -0.59 9.11
N GLN A 679 26.99 -1.60 8.58
CA GLN A 679 26.45 -2.97 8.52
C GLN A 679 25.86 -3.44 9.85
N PHE A 680 24.68 -4.07 9.80
CA PHE A 680 23.88 -4.53 10.94
C PHE A 680 23.33 -3.40 11.84
N SER A 681 23.34 -2.15 11.37
CA SER A 681 22.84 -0.99 12.12
C SER A 681 21.86 -0.15 11.29
N ASN A 682 21.54 1.05 11.78
CA ASN A 682 20.71 2.03 11.10
C ASN A 682 21.48 3.31 10.79
N ALA A 683 21.14 3.97 9.69
CA ALA A 683 21.75 5.22 9.27
C ALA A 683 20.74 6.24 8.76
N ASP A 684 21.13 7.52 8.76
CA ASP A 684 20.41 8.61 8.10
C ASP A 684 21.17 9.15 6.87
N ASP A 685 20.57 10.13 6.20
CA ASP A 685 21.11 10.81 5.04
C ASP A 685 22.40 11.58 5.37
N VAL A 686 22.48 12.22 6.54
CA VAL A 686 23.70 12.89 7.02
C VAL A 686 24.89 11.92 7.08
N GLN A 687 24.67 10.72 7.64
CA GLN A 687 25.68 9.67 7.71
C GLN A 687 26.07 9.15 6.31
N LEU A 688 25.11 9.00 5.39
CA LEU A 688 25.41 8.65 4.00
C LEU A 688 26.28 9.70 3.32
N TRP A 689 25.89 10.98 3.38
CA TRP A 689 26.61 12.06 2.73
C TRP A 689 28.00 12.30 3.32
N ALA A 690 28.20 12.02 4.61
CA ALA A 690 29.50 12.12 5.25
C ALA A 690 30.54 11.15 4.64
N GLU A 691 30.17 9.88 4.41
CA GLU A 691 31.09 8.89 3.84
C GLU A 691 31.39 9.20 2.36
N ILE A 692 30.39 9.65 1.58
CA ILE A 692 30.62 10.05 0.18
C ILE A 692 31.46 11.34 0.11
N THR A 693 31.27 12.28 1.04
CA THR A 693 32.10 13.49 1.17
C THR A 693 33.56 13.14 1.47
N GLU A 694 33.80 12.18 2.34
CA GLU A 694 35.16 11.70 2.64
C GLU A 694 35.81 11.03 1.42
N ALA A 695 35.07 10.19 0.68
CA ALA A 695 35.56 9.62 -0.57
C ALA A 695 35.87 10.69 -1.62
N ALA A 696 35.00 11.69 -1.80
CA ALA A 696 35.17 12.81 -2.72
C ALA A 696 36.40 13.65 -2.36
N ARG A 697 36.60 13.94 -1.07
CA ARG A 697 37.80 14.63 -0.55
C ARG A 697 39.07 13.86 -0.86
N ASN A 698 39.08 12.55 -0.60
CA ASN A 698 40.25 11.70 -0.86
C ASN A 698 40.60 11.57 -2.34
N GLN A 699 39.64 11.82 -3.23
CA GLN A 699 39.83 11.84 -4.68
C GLN A 699 39.94 13.27 -5.26
N ASN A 700 40.13 14.28 -4.40
CA ASN A 700 40.30 15.69 -4.76
C ASN A 700 39.16 16.27 -5.63
N VAL A 701 37.91 15.82 -5.40
CA VAL A 701 36.75 16.41 -6.06
C VAL A 701 36.45 17.77 -5.44
N SER A 702 36.44 18.82 -6.26
CA SER A 702 36.18 20.20 -5.81
C SER A 702 34.71 20.61 -5.99
N ASP A 703 34.26 21.53 -5.12
CA ASP A 703 33.00 22.27 -5.25
C ASP A 703 33.11 23.46 -6.22
N TRP A 704 32.03 24.23 -6.32
CA TRP A 704 31.92 25.44 -7.13
C TRP A 704 32.82 26.62 -6.67
N ASN A 705 33.42 26.54 -5.49
CA ASN A 705 34.35 27.53 -4.95
C ASN A 705 35.81 27.08 -5.02
N GLY A 706 36.09 25.88 -5.57
CA GLY A 706 37.42 25.27 -5.60
C GLY A 706 37.85 24.64 -4.28
N ASN A 707 36.96 24.52 -3.29
CA ASN A 707 37.19 23.81 -2.04
C ASN A 707 36.85 22.31 -2.18
N PRO A 708 37.23 21.43 -1.25
CA PRO A 708 36.76 20.04 -1.26
C PRO A 708 35.23 19.95 -1.22
N LEU A 709 34.65 19.14 -2.11
CA LEU A 709 33.20 19.00 -2.25
C LEU A 709 32.54 18.50 -0.95
N ASN A 710 31.53 19.22 -0.47
CA ASN A 710 30.58 18.75 0.53
C ASN A 710 29.34 18.19 -0.17
N VAL A 711 29.16 16.87 -0.13
CA VAL A 711 28.05 16.20 -0.83
C VAL A 711 26.70 16.54 -0.19
N GLN A 712 26.66 16.76 1.13
CA GLN A 712 25.43 17.15 1.80
C GLN A 712 24.93 18.51 1.30
N GLU A 713 25.81 19.50 1.21
CA GLU A 713 25.45 20.84 0.71
C GLU A 713 24.95 20.80 -0.76
N LEU A 714 25.52 19.91 -1.57
CA LEU A 714 25.05 19.67 -2.93
C LEU A 714 23.66 19.02 -2.96
N MET A 715 23.40 18.02 -2.10
CA MET A 715 22.23 17.14 -2.19
C MET A 715 21.01 17.60 -1.38
N ASP A 716 21.19 18.37 -0.31
CA ASP A 716 20.09 18.83 0.56
C ASP A 716 18.96 19.54 -0.22
N PRO A 717 19.24 20.49 -1.15
CA PRO A 717 18.19 21.13 -1.96
C PRO A 717 17.43 20.16 -2.87
N TRP A 718 17.98 18.98 -3.18
CA TRP A 718 17.32 18.00 -4.03
C TRP A 718 16.37 17.07 -3.27
N ILE A 719 16.64 16.83 -1.98
CA ILE A 719 15.88 15.85 -1.18
C ILE A 719 14.84 16.49 -0.25
N TYR A 720 15.07 17.73 0.20
CA TYR A 720 14.22 18.41 1.19
C TYR A 720 13.21 19.41 0.61
N GLN A 721 13.08 19.50 -0.73
CA GLN A 721 12.03 20.31 -1.35
C GLN A 721 11.36 19.59 -2.53
N ALA A 722 10.11 19.99 -2.78
CA ALA A 722 9.30 19.52 -3.89
C ALA A 722 9.82 20.08 -5.23
N THR A 723 9.35 19.51 -6.35
CA THR A 723 9.68 19.88 -7.74
C THR A 723 11.18 19.76 -8.08
N TYR A 724 11.52 20.08 -9.32
CA TYR A 724 12.87 20.13 -9.89
C TYR A 724 13.09 21.43 -10.70
N PRO A 725 14.33 21.82 -11.01
CA PRO A 725 14.61 23.03 -11.77
C PRO A 725 14.47 22.84 -13.29
N VAL A 726 14.10 23.94 -13.96
CA VAL A 726 14.31 24.19 -15.38
C VAL A 726 15.50 25.13 -15.52
N LEU A 727 16.55 24.68 -16.21
CA LEU A 727 17.70 25.51 -16.58
C LEU A 727 17.37 26.24 -17.89
N LYS A 728 17.39 27.57 -17.88
CA LYS A 728 17.13 28.41 -19.05
C LYS A 728 18.44 28.88 -19.65
N VAL A 729 18.59 28.68 -20.95
CA VAL A 729 19.76 29.05 -21.74
C VAL A 729 19.33 30.12 -22.76
N THR A 730 19.89 31.33 -22.64
CA THR A 730 19.48 32.47 -23.49
C THR A 730 20.66 33.17 -24.11
N ASN A 731 20.53 33.60 -25.37
CA ASN A 731 21.43 34.52 -26.02
C ASN A 731 21.03 35.98 -25.72
N GLN A 732 21.86 36.70 -24.96
CA GLN A 732 21.70 38.12 -24.68
C GLN A 732 22.79 38.92 -25.41
N ARG A 733 22.44 39.41 -26.61
CA ARG A 733 23.33 40.28 -27.43
C ARG A 733 24.67 39.64 -27.77
N GLY A 734 24.69 38.37 -28.17
CA GLY A 734 25.89 37.64 -28.57
C GLY A 734 26.62 36.95 -27.41
N THR A 735 26.00 36.89 -26.24
CA THR A 735 26.51 36.18 -25.06
C THR A 735 25.43 35.24 -24.54
N VAL A 736 25.74 33.94 -24.46
CA VAL A 736 24.87 32.94 -23.85
C VAL A 736 24.95 33.04 -22.33
N THR A 737 23.81 33.11 -21.65
CA THR A 737 23.66 33.19 -20.19
C THR A 737 22.69 32.12 -19.68
N TYR A 738 22.81 31.78 -18.39
CA TYR A 738 22.01 30.75 -17.73
C TYR A 738 21.22 31.30 -16.53
N THR A 739 19.98 30.86 -16.36
CA THR A 739 19.16 31.09 -15.16
C THR A 739 18.41 29.81 -14.77
N GLN A 740 17.90 29.73 -13.54
CA GLN A 740 17.04 28.61 -13.11
C GLN A 740 15.69 29.10 -12.61
N GLU A 741 14.68 28.25 -12.75
CA GLU A 741 13.36 28.42 -12.15
C GLU A 741 12.75 27.05 -11.80
N PRO A 742 11.86 26.94 -10.80
CA PRO A 742 11.15 25.70 -10.55
C PRO A 742 10.22 25.33 -11.71
N PHE A 743 10.10 24.03 -12.01
CA PHE A 743 9.15 23.54 -13.00
C PHE A 743 7.71 23.96 -12.64
N ILE A 744 7.28 23.73 -11.40
CA ILE A 744 6.01 24.24 -10.89
C ILE A 744 6.15 25.73 -10.59
N VAL A 745 5.53 26.57 -11.43
CA VAL A 745 5.62 28.04 -11.32
C VAL A 745 4.86 28.58 -10.10
N ASN A 746 3.67 28.04 -9.81
CA ASN A 746 2.89 28.43 -8.63
C ASN A 746 3.41 27.75 -7.37
N THR A 747 4.59 28.16 -6.90
CA THR A 747 5.23 27.60 -5.71
C THR A 747 4.45 27.84 -4.42
N SER A 748 3.52 28.80 -4.39
CA SER A 748 2.65 29.05 -3.24
C SER A 748 1.67 27.90 -2.95
N ALA A 749 1.43 27.03 -3.94
CA ALA A 749 0.61 25.83 -3.79
C ALA A 749 1.40 24.61 -3.29
N LEU A 750 2.74 24.72 -3.19
CA LEU A 750 3.61 23.66 -2.67
C LEU A 750 3.91 23.87 -1.19
N GLN A 751 4.50 22.84 -0.56
CA GLN A 751 5.05 22.97 0.79
C GLN A 751 6.17 24.03 0.81
N PRO A 752 6.30 24.82 1.90
CA PRO A 752 7.37 25.80 2.02
C PRO A 752 8.75 25.16 1.85
N SER A 753 9.56 25.74 0.97
CA SER A 753 10.89 25.23 0.64
C SER A 753 11.97 25.86 1.53
N PRO A 754 12.82 25.08 2.22
CA PRO A 754 13.95 25.61 2.99
C PRO A 754 15.02 26.28 2.12
N PHE A 755 15.12 25.93 0.82
CA PHE A 755 16.07 26.54 -0.12
C PHE A 755 15.41 27.45 -1.17
N ASN A 756 14.21 27.97 -0.90
CA ASN A 756 13.46 28.88 -1.79
C ASN A 756 13.32 28.37 -3.24
N PHE A 757 13.18 27.04 -3.44
CA PHE A 757 13.14 26.41 -4.77
C PHE A 757 14.33 26.80 -5.66
N THR A 758 15.53 26.80 -5.07
CA THR A 758 16.79 26.94 -5.80
C THR A 758 17.66 25.72 -5.54
N TRP A 759 18.45 25.35 -6.55
CA TRP A 759 19.33 24.18 -6.51
C TRP A 759 20.75 24.56 -6.92
N ILE A 760 21.71 23.76 -6.47
CA ILE A 760 23.05 23.71 -7.05
C ILE A 760 23.01 22.65 -8.14
N ILE A 761 23.10 23.08 -9.40
CA ILE A 761 22.85 22.21 -10.55
C ILE A 761 24.18 21.77 -11.16
N PRO A 762 24.55 20.48 -11.11
CA PRO A 762 25.70 19.95 -11.84
C PRO A 762 25.36 19.87 -13.34
N VAL A 763 25.86 20.82 -14.12
CA VAL A 763 25.60 20.94 -15.56
C VAL A 763 26.77 20.33 -16.33
N SER A 764 26.49 19.24 -17.04
CA SER A 764 27.34 18.79 -18.15
C SER A 764 26.87 19.47 -19.43
N SER A 765 27.78 19.92 -20.28
CA SER A 765 27.47 20.53 -21.58
C SER A 765 28.29 19.86 -22.66
N GLN A 766 27.68 19.51 -23.79
CA GLN A 766 28.37 18.89 -24.93
C GLN A 766 28.28 19.81 -26.15
N ASN A 767 29.40 20.01 -26.83
CA ASN A 767 29.49 20.64 -28.15
C ASN A 767 30.44 19.82 -29.06
N SER A 768 30.78 20.37 -30.23
CA SER A 768 31.70 19.73 -31.18
C SER A 768 33.13 19.53 -30.65
N ALA A 769 33.56 20.31 -29.65
CA ALA A 769 34.88 20.21 -29.04
C ALA A 769 34.98 19.12 -27.94
N GLY A 770 33.85 18.76 -27.33
CA GLY A 770 33.79 17.73 -26.29
C GLY A 770 32.71 17.99 -25.25
N THR A 771 32.90 17.43 -24.05
CA THR A 771 32.01 17.64 -22.90
C THR A 771 32.72 18.43 -21.81
N SER A 772 32.08 19.48 -21.31
CA SER A 772 32.50 20.24 -20.13
C SER A 772 31.55 19.99 -18.95
N PHE A 773 32.01 20.31 -17.74
CA PHE A 773 31.26 20.14 -16.50
C PHE A 773 31.43 21.35 -15.58
N HIS A 774 30.32 21.89 -15.08
CA HIS A 774 30.29 23.05 -14.19
C HIS A 774 29.11 22.98 -13.20
N TYR A 775 29.22 23.66 -12.04
CA TYR A 775 28.15 23.78 -11.05
C TYR A 775 27.43 25.12 -11.15
N PHE A 776 26.16 25.11 -11.56
CA PHE A 776 25.34 26.32 -11.59
C PHE A 776 24.82 26.62 -10.19
N VAL A 777 25.22 27.78 -9.63
CA VAL A 777 24.93 28.20 -8.26
C VAL A 777 24.12 29.49 -8.27
N GLY A 778 23.07 29.55 -7.47
CA GLY A 778 22.18 30.71 -7.34
C GLY A 778 21.13 30.81 -8.44
N ALA A 779 20.32 31.88 -8.43
CA ALA A 779 19.21 32.03 -9.38
C ALA A 779 19.64 32.52 -10.78
N ASN A 780 20.74 33.28 -10.86
CA ASN A 780 21.23 33.93 -12.08
C ASN A 780 22.72 33.65 -12.30
N GLY A 781 23.12 33.30 -13.52
CA GLY A 781 24.51 32.99 -13.88
C GLY A 781 25.40 34.23 -14.02
N SER A 782 25.95 34.73 -12.92
CA SER A 782 26.79 35.95 -12.90
C SER A 782 28.31 35.69 -13.00
N ASN A 783 28.75 34.44 -13.17
CA ASN A 783 30.17 34.09 -13.28
C ASN A 783 30.61 33.88 -14.74
N THR A 784 31.91 34.00 -15.03
CA THR A 784 32.49 33.84 -16.39
C THR A 784 32.22 32.46 -17.00
N PHE A 785 32.11 31.39 -16.21
CA PHE A 785 31.74 30.06 -16.72
C PHE A 785 30.30 29.98 -17.25
N TRP A 786 29.41 30.85 -16.75
CA TRP A 786 27.99 30.93 -17.16
C TRP A 786 27.76 31.98 -18.23
N THR A 787 28.82 32.54 -18.77
CA THR A 787 28.76 33.50 -19.87
C THR A 787 29.73 33.06 -20.95
N ARG A 788 29.20 32.70 -22.12
CA ARG A 788 30.05 32.33 -23.27
C ARG A 788 29.65 33.13 -24.51
N PRO A 789 30.59 33.40 -25.44
CA PRO A 789 30.22 33.97 -26.74
C PRO A 789 29.21 33.07 -27.45
N PHE A 790 28.20 33.66 -28.06
CA PHE A 790 27.28 32.93 -28.93
C PHE A 790 27.90 32.76 -30.32
N ALA A 791 27.90 31.53 -30.82
CA ALA A 791 28.27 31.20 -32.19
C ALA A 791 27.05 30.56 -32.87
N ALA A 792 26.54 31.20 -33.92
CA ALA A 792 25.25 30.86 -34.55
C ALA A 792 25.25 29.52 -35.29
N ASP A 793 26.42 28.94 -35.56
CA ASP A 793 26.64 27.65 -36.21
C ASP A 793 27.15 26.56 -35.26
N GLU A 794 27.38 26.89 -33.98
CA GLU A 794 27.88 25.94 -32.99
C GLU A 794 26.74 25.49 -32.07
N TRP A 795 26.38 24.20 -32.17
CA TRP A 795 25.44 23.59 -31.23
C TRP A 795 26.12 23.32 -29.88
N GLN A 796 25.34 23.46 -28.81
CA GLN A 796 25.68 22.94 -27.50
C GLN A 796 24.42 22.40 -26.85
N VAL A 797 24.48 21.16 -26.35
CA VAL A 797 23.41 20.59 -25.54
C VAL A 797 23.86 20.56 -24.09
N ASP A 798 23.09 21.22 -23.24
CA ASP A 798 23.20 21.15 -21.80
C ASP A 798 22.38 19.97 -21.28
N ASN A 799 22.94 19.25 -20.31
CA ASN A 799 22.47 17.97 -19.79
C ASN A 799 22.50 16.79 -20.80
N PRO A 800 23.58 16.56 -21.57
CA PRO A 800 23.64 15.43 -22.49
C PRO A 800 23.48 14.10 -21.75
N ALA A 801 22.80 13.15 -22.38
CA ALA A 801 22.50 11.81 -21.89
C ALA A 801 21.76 11.77 -20.54
N PHE A 802 20.97 12.80 -20.22
CA PHE A 802 20.24 12.89 -18.95
C PHE A 802 21.19 12.73 -17.73
N ARG A 803 22.36 13.37 -17.78
CA ARG A 803 23.34 13.26 -16.69
C ARG A 803 22.87 13.85 -15.36
N GLY A 804 21.94 14.79 -15.36
CA GLY A 804 21.35 15.39 -14.17
C GLY A 804 19.83 15.44 -14.19
N PHE A 805 19.22 15.55 -13.01
CA PHE A 805 17.76 15.55 -12.82
C PHE A 805 17.15 16.96 -12.97
N PHE A 806 17.32 17.58 -14.14
CA PHE A 806 16.74 18.89 -14.47
C PHE A 806 16.40 18.96 -15.95
N ARG A 807 15.44 19.82 -16.31
CA ARG A 807 15.05 20.07 -17.70
C ARG A 807 15.73 21.30 -18.25
N VAL A 808 15.92 21.38 -19.57
CA VAL A 808 16.56 22.54 -20.20
C VAL A 808 15.59 23.23 -21.15
N TRP A 809 15.50 24.55 -21.01
CA TRP A 809 14.79 25.44 -21.92
C TRP A 809 15.80 26.30 -22.67
N TYR A 810 15.70 26.32 -24.00
CA TYR A 810 16.54 27.12 -24.89
C TYR A 810 15.68 28.17 -25.59
N ASP A 811 16.18 29.40 -25.71
CA ASP A 811 15.60 30.36 -26.65
C ASP A 811 15.80 29.93 -28.12
N GLU A 812 15.18 30.64 -29.06
CA GLU A 812 15.27 30.29 -30.49
C GLU A 812 16.71 30.33 -31.01
N ASP A 813 17.50 31.33 -30.59
CA ASP A 813 18.88 31.51 -31.03
C ASP A 813 19.76 30.31 -30.62
N THR A 814 19.67 29.88 -29.36
CA THR A 814 20.48 28.76 -28.84
C THR A 814 19.95 27.40 -29.26
N TRP A 815 18.66 27.29 -29.58
CA TRP A 815 18.06 26.05 -30.07
C TRP A 815 18.37 25.73 -31.54
N ASN A 816 18.29 26.73 -32.42
CA ASN A 816 18.36 26.50 -33.87
C ASN A 816 19.61 25.70 -34.32
N PRO A 817 20.81 25.93 -33.75
CA PRO A 817 21.97 25.09 -34.04
C PRO A 817 21.78 23.62 -33.64
N ILE A 818 21.16 23.35 -32.48
CA ILE A 818 20.87 21.99 -31.99
C ILE A 818 19.91 21.28 -32.96
N LEU A 819 18.83 21.96 -33.38
CA LEU A 819 17.87 21.40 -34.31
C LEU A 819 18.49 21.11 -35.68
N ASN A 820 19.36 21.99 -36.16
CA ASN A 820 20.07 21.77 -37.42
C ASN A 820 20.99 20.54 -37.33
N GLU A 821 21.70 20.36 -36.22
CA GLU A 821 22.53 19.17 -36.02
C GLU A 821 21.67 17.89 -35.91
N LEU A 822 20.52 17.94 -35.19
CA LEU A 822 19.59 16.81 -35.12
C LEU A 822 19.08 16.36 -36.50
N LYS A 823 18.86 17.31 -37.41
CA LYS A 823 18.39 17.02 -38.78
C LYS A 823 19.49 16.46 -39.67
N ASN A 824 20.73 16.92 -39.51
CA ASN A 824 21.82 16.59 -40.42
C ASN A 824 22.68 15.41 -39.93
N ASN A 825 22.85 15.28 -38.62
CA ASN A 825 23.78 14.34 -37.99
C ASN A 825 23.32 13.93 -36.56
N PRO A 826 22.14 13.30 -36.42
CA PRO A 826 21.52 13.03 -35.11
C PRO A 826 22.36 12.14 -34.18
N LEU A 827 23.22 11.27 -34.74
CA LEU A 827 24.00 10.29 -33.97
C LEU A 827 25.17 10.90 -33.17
N VAL A 828 25.45 12.20 -33.35
CA VAL A 828 26.36 12.94 -32.45
C VAL A 828 25.78 13.04 -31.04
N PHE A 829 24.45 13.05 -30.93
CA PHE A 829 23.73 13.01 -29.67
C PHE A 829 23.48 11.56 -29.26
N ASP A 830 23.77 11.24 -27.99
CA ASP A 830 23.38 9.97 -27.39
C ASP A 830 21.87 9.71 -27.49
N GLU A 831 21.46 8.44 -27.55
CA GLU A 831 20.05 8.02 -27.50
C GLU A 831 19.23 8.79 -26.45
N LEU A 832 19.76 8.90 -25.23
CA LEU A 832 19.06 9.53 -24.12
C LEU A 832 19.04 11.06 -24.25
N THR A 833 20.04 11.66 -24.89
CA THR A 833 20.01 13.10 -25.22
C THR A 833 18.85 13.40 -26.15
N ARG A 834 18.71 12.64 -27.25
CA ARG A 834 17.61 12.86 -28.21
C ARG A 834 16.25 12.64 -27.56
N ALA A 835 16.13 11.63 -26.71
CA ALA A 835 14.93 11.36 -25.93
C ALA A 835 14.60 12.48 -24.93
N GLN A 836 15.61 13.02 -24.25
CA GLN A 836 15.46 14.13 -23.33
C GLN A 836 14.99 15.40 -24.04
N LEU A 837 15.55 15.72 -25.21
CA LEU A 837 15.12 16.89 -25.98
C LEU A 837 13.62 16.81 -26.36
N ILE A 838 13.14 15.64 -26.75
CA ILE A 838 11.71 15.40 -27.00
C ILE A 838 10.91 15.56 -25.70
N SER A 839 11.34 14.90 -24.61
CA SER A 839 10.66 14.95 -23.31
C SER A 839 10.57 16.36 -22.74
N ASP A 840 11.66 17.14 -22.80
CA ASP A 840 11.74 18.51 -22.33
C ASP A 840 10.81 19.40 -23.15
N ALA A 841 10.80 19.25 -24.48
CA ALA A 841 9.92 20.02 -25.34
C ALA A 841 8.44 19.76 -25.04
N VAL A 842 8.04 18.49 -24.85
CA VAL A 842 6.66 18.13 -24.50
C VAL A 842 6.27 18.70 -23.14
N ALA A 843 7.08 18.47 -22.10
CA ALA A 843 6.77 18.96 -20.75
C ALA A 843 6.73 20.50 -20.67
N LEU A 844 7.62 21.19 -21.40
CA LEU A 844 7.64 22.65 -21.46
C LEU A 844 6.47 23.21 -22.28
N GLN A 845 6.00 22.48 -23.29
CA GLN A 845 4.78 22.82 -24.03
C GLN A 845 3.55 22.67 -23.12
N GLU A 846 3.42 21.57 -22.38
CA GLU A 846 2.32 21.34 -21.42
C GLU A 846 2.31 22.39 -20.29
N ARG A 847 3.50 22.85 -19.89
CA ARG A 847 3.68 23.97 -18.95
C ARG A 847 3.30 25.35 -19.55
N GLY A 848 3.14 25.46 -20.87
CA GLY A 848 2.89 26.71 -21.59
C GLY A 848 4.13 27.58 -21.80
N SER A 849 5.33 27.02 -21.67
CA SER A 849 6.63 27.70 -21.88
C SER A 849 7.22 27.50 -23.28
N LEU A 850 6.56 26.71 -24.13
CA LEU A 850 7.03 26.32 -25.46
C LEU A 850 5.84 26.12 -26.42
N ASN A 851 6.08 26.35 -27.71
CA ASN A 851 5.08 26.25 -28.78
C ASN A 851 5.05 24.83 -29.40
N TRP A 852 3.91 24.40 -29.95
CA TRP A 852 3.76 23.09 -30.63
C TRP A 852 4.69 22.92 -31.82
N ALA A 853 5.02 24.00 -32.55
CA ALA A 853 5.95 23.91 -33.67
C ALA A 853 7.29 23.26 -33.27
N ARG A 854 7.78 23.55 -32.06
CA ARG A 854 9.01 22.97 -31.52
C ARG A 854 8.91 21.48 -31.26
N VAL A 855 7.78 21.05 -30.69
CA VAL A 855 7.48 19.64 -30.42
C VAL A 855 7.37 18.87 -31.72
N LEU A 856 6.65 19.40 -32.71
CA LEU A 856 6.44 18.77 -34.01
C LEU A 856 7.73 18.64 -34.83
N ASP A 857 8.60 19.66 -34.79
CA ASP A 857 9.93 19.60 -35.41
C ASP A 857 10.77 18.45 -34.85
N LEU A 858 10.73 18.23 -33.53
CA LEU A 858 11.43 17.13 -32.86
C LEU A 858 10.79 15.78 -33.16
N LEU A 859 9.47 15.66 -33.07
CA LEU A 859 8.76 14.43 -33.43
C LEU A 859 9.03 14.01 -34.87
N PHE A 860 9.18 14.96 -35.80
CA PHE A 860 9.48 14.62 -37.19
C PHE A 860 10.88 14.01 -37.40
N THR A 861 11.82 14.24 -36.48
CA THR A 861 13.14 13.58 -36.55
C THR A 861 13.06 12.07 -36.35
N LEU A 862 11.95 11.57 -35.76
CA LEU A 862 11.76 10.15 -35.49
C LEU A 862 11.67 9.29 -36.76
N LYS A 863 11.39 9.88 -37.92
CA LYS A 863 11.37 9.17 -39.21
C LYS A 863 12.66 8.41 -39.52
N ASP A 864 13.79 8.89 -38.96
CA ASP A 864 15.12 8.30 -39.13
C ASP A 864 15.64 7.61 -37.85
N GLU A 865 14.83 7.60 -36.77
CA GLU A 865 15.21 7.12 -35.44
C GLU A 865 15.05 5.61 -35.28
N LYS A 866 16.04 4.98 -34.67
CA LYS A 866 16.14 3.51 -34.54
C LYS A 866 16.10 3.04 -33.08
N GLU A 867 16.42 3.91 -32.14
CA GLU A 867 16.63 3.57 -30.73
C GLU A 867 15.38 3.83 -29.89
N LEU A 868 15.20 3.11 -28.79
CA LEU A 868 13.92 3.03 -28.10
C LEU A 868 13.57 4.31 -27.33
N ALA A 869 14.55 4.94 -26.65
CA ALA A 869 14.24 6.02 -25.72
C ALA A 869 13.54 7.23 -26.37
N PRO A 870 13.94 7.71 -27.56
CA PRO A 870 13.25 8.81 -28.24
C PRO A 870 11.80 8.46 -28.63
N TRP A 871 11.56 7.24 -29.12
CA TRP A 871 10.21 6.75 -29.41
C TRP A 871 9.34 6.68 -28.15
N TYR A 872 9.91 6.24 -27.03
CA TYR A 872 9.21 6.21 -25.76
C TYR A 872 8.86 7.61 -25.25
N ALA A 873 9.78 8.57 -25.36
CA ALA A 873 9.54 9.97 -24.99
C ALA A 873 8.41 10.60 -25.82
N ALA A 874 8.30 10.23 -27.09
CA ALA A 874 7.24 10.69 -27.99
C ALA A 874 5.88 9.98 -27.81
N ARG A 875 5.87 8.80 -27.19
CA ARG A 875 4.73 7.87 -27.17
C ARG A 875 3.44 8.51 -26.67
N THR A 876 3.49 9.23 -25.56
CA THR A 876 2.31 9.87 -24.96
C THR A 876 1.71 10.91 -25.90
N THR A 877 2.56 11.73 -26.52
CA THR A 877 2.13 12.77 -27.47
C THR A 877 1.56 12.17 -28.77
N LEU A 878 2.16 11.10 -29.29
CA LEU A 878 1.63 10.41 -30.47
C LEU A 878 0.24 9.80 -30.19
N ASN A 879 0.06 9.17 -29.03
CA ASN A 879 -1.24 8.66 -28.60
C ASN A 879 -2.27 9.78 -28.42
N LEU A 880 -1.86 10.90 -27.81
CA LEU A 880 -2.69 12.10 -27.67
C LEU A 880 -3.14 12.61 -29.04
N PHE A 881 -2.25 12.68 -30.03
CA PHE A 881 -2.61 13.10 -31.38
C PHE A 881 -3.59 12.15 -32.06
N LEU A 882 -3.42 10.83 -31.91
CA LEU A 882 -4.37 9.84 -32.41
C LEU A 882 -5.75 10.00 -31.78
N GLU A 883 -5.81 10.30 -30.48
CA GLU A 883 -7.06 10.47 -29.75
C GLU A 883 -7.76 11.81 -30.07
N MET A 884 -7.02 12.92 -30.03
CA MET A 884 -7.60 14.26 -30.21
C MET A 884 -8.00 14.54 -31.66
N PHE A 885 -7.23 14.07 -32.65
CA PHE A 885 -7.48 14.40 -34.06
C PHE A 885 -8.41 13.43 -34.79
N GLN A 886 -8.86 12.31 -34.18
CA GLN A 886 -9.60 11.24 -34.85
C GLN A 886 -10.86 11.72 -35.61
N ASN A 887 -11.51 12.79 -35.13
CA ASN A 887 -12.69 13.42 -35.73
C ASN A 887 -12.46 14.90 -36.13
N SER A 888 -11.21 15.35 -36.14
CA SER A 888 -10.82 16.68 -36.61
C SER A 888 -10.82 16.74 -38.14
N LEU A 889 -11.04 17.93 -38.70
CA LEU A 889 -10.86 18.22 -40.14
C LEU A 889 -9.42 17.99 -40.62
N HIS A 890 -8.44 17.95 -39.70
CA HIS A 890 -7.02 17.72 -39.97
C HIS A 890 -6.56 16.28 -39.68
N TRP A 891 -7.50 15.34 -39.48
CA TRP A 891 -7.18 13.93 -39.22
C TRP A 891 -6.31 13.30 -40.32
N THR A 892 -6.57 13.66 -41.58
CA THR A 892 -5.85 13.09 -42.72
C THR A 892 -4.37 13.50 -42.71
N GLU A 893 -4.09 14.79 -42.47
CA GLU A 893 -2.72 15.30 -42.32
C GLU A 893 -2.02 14.69 -41.11
N MET A 894 -2.73 14.53 -39.99
CA MET A 894 -2.16 13.91 -38.78
C MET A 894 -1.79 12.44 -39.02
N LYS A 895 -2.68 11.66 -39.67
CA LYS A 895 -2.37 10.27 -40.06
C LYS A 895 -1.16 10.18 -40.98
N ALA A 896 -1.07 11.08 -41.97
CA ALA A 896 0.07 11.12 -42.88
C ALA A 896 1.39 11.44 -42.14
N PHE A 897 1.36 12.39 -41.20
CA PHE A 897 2.51 12.73 -40.36
C PHE A 897 3.00 11.54 -39.53
N ILE A 898 2.10 10.89 -38.77
CA ILE A 898 2.45 9.72 -37.94
C ILE A 898 2.88 8.55 -38.83
N GLY A 899 2.14 8.29 -39.92
CA GLY A 899 2.45 7.25 -40.90
C GLY A 899 3.86 7.39 -41.46
N ARG A 900 4.26 8.61 -41.85
CA ARG A 900 5.61 8.90 -42.34
C ARG A 900 6.68 8.65 -41.29
N ILE A 901 6.42 9.03 -40.05
CA ILE A 901 7.37 8.84 -38.95
C ILE A 901 7.60 7.35 -38.69
N VAL A 902 6.55 6.52 -38.67
CA VAL A 902 6.67 5.11 -38.28
C VAL A 902 7.08 4.17 -39.42
N ASP A 903 6.93 4.58 -40.68
CA ASP A 903 7.07 3.73 -41.89
C ASP A 903 8.39 2.94 -41.95
N GLU A 904 9.54 3.62 -41.90
CA GLU A 904 10.84 2.95 -41.99
C GLU A 904 11.08 2.00 -40.81
N ARG A 905 10.64 2.39 -39.61
CA ARG A 905 10.79 1.53 -38.43
C ARG A 905 9.85 0.32 -38.47
N TYR A 906 8.65 0.50 -39.00
CA TYR A 906 7.68 -0.56 -39.23
C TYR A 906 8.26 -1.63 -40.17
N LYS A 907 8.80 -1.22 -41.33
CA LYS A 907 9.46 -2.14 -42.29
C LYS A 907 10.61 -2.93 -41.64
N ALA A 908 11.35 -2.28 -40.75
CA ALA A 908 12.46 -2.91 -40.05
C ALA A 908 12.00 -3.98 -39.03
N LEU A 909 11.00 -3.67 -38.20
CA LEU A 909 10.69 -4.44 -36.99
C LEU A 909 9.41 -5.27 -37.03
N ALA A 910 8.37 -4.84 -37.75
CA ALA A 910 7.04 -5.42 -37.62
C ALA A 910 7.00 -6.89 -38.06
N TRP A 911 6.15 -7.68 -37.40
CA TRP A 911 5.89 -9.11 -37.71
C TRP A 911 7.11 -10.04 -37.59
N LYS A 912 8.18 -9.61 -36.93
CA LYS A 912 9.40 -10.39 -36.70
C LYS A 912 9.61 -10.66 -35.21
N GLN A 913 10.18 -11.82 -34.89
CA GLN A 913 10.66 -12.10 -33.54
C GLN A 913 11.97 -11.34 -33.29
N ASN A 914 12.11 -10.72 -32.12
CA ASN A 914 13.33 -10.06 -31.69
C ASN A 914 13.71 -10.53 -30.29
N ASP A 915 14.96 -10.92 -30.10
CA ASP A 915 15.47 -11.32 -28.77
C ASP A 915 16.00 -10.12 -27.97
N ASP A 916 16.22 -8.97 -28.63
CA ASP A 916 16.55 -7.69 -27.99
C ASP A 916 15.26 -7.04 -27.46
N TRP A 917 15.20 -6.83 -26.15
CA TRP A 917 14.03 -6.28 -25.48
C TRP A 917 13.67 -4.88 -25.94
N SER A 918 14.65 -4.04 -26.29
CA SER A 918 14.38 -2.70 -26.80
C SER A 918 13.68 -2.76 -28.16
N TYR A 919 14.11 -3.66 -29.04
CA TYR A 919 13.48 -3.84 -30.35
C TYR A 919 12.11 -4.49 -30.28
N ASP A 920 11.92 -5.51 -29.44
CA ASP A 920 10.61 -6.13 -29.25
C ASP A 920 9.59 -5.13 -28.66
N PHE A 921 10.01 -4.35 -27.65
CA PHE A 921 9.18 -3.30 -27.06
C PHE A 921 8.80 -2.22 -28.08
N LEU A 922 9.78 -1.75 -28.88
CA LEU A 922 9.53 -0.76 -29.93
C LEU A 922 8.61 -1.33 -31.03
N SER A 923 8.78 -2.59 -31.41
CA SER A 923 7.99 -3.23 -32.46
C SER A 923 6.49 -3.24 -32.14
N THR A 924 6.14 -3.34 -30.85
CA THR A 924 4.74 -3.32 -30.38
C THR A 924 4.07 -1.98 -30.71
N TYR A 925 4.66 -0.85 -30.31
CA TYR A 925 4.07 0.48 -30.56
C TYR A 925 4.07 0.85 -32.04
N ILE A 926 5.18 0.60 -32.72
CA ILE A 926 5.32 0.96 -34.13
C ILE A 926 4.29 0.23 -34.99
N THR A 927 4.08 -1.07 -34.73
CA THR A 927 3.10 -1.85 -35.47
C THR A 927 1.68 -1.38 -35.18
N GLU A 928 1.36 -1.10 -33.91
CA GLU A 928 0.04 -0.62 -33.53
C GLU A 928 -0.28 0.76 -34.11
N TRP A 929 0.66 1.71 -34.05
CA TRP A 929 0.50 3.03 -34.67
C TRP A 929 0.37 2.94 -36.18
N ALA A 930 1.21 2.16 -36.85
CA ALA A 930 1.13 1.94 -38.30
C ALA A 930 -0.24 1.41 -38.71
N CYS A 931 -0.76 0.39 -38.02
CA CYS A 931 -2.08 -0.15 -38.32
C CYS A 931 -3.21 0.86 -38.01
N THR A 932 -3.10 1.62 -36.92
CA THR A 932 -4.09 2.65 -36.52
C THR A 932 -4.21 3.76 -37.55
N VAL A 933 -3.11 4.18 -38.19
CA VAL A 933 -3.10 5.22 -39.23
C VAL A 933 -3.33 4.68 -40.64
N ASP A 934 -3.87 3.46 -40.77
CA ASP A 934 -4.20 2.81 -42.04
C ASP A 934 -3.00 2.52 -42.96
N HIS A 935 -1.83 2.21 -42.39
CA HIS A 935 -0.68 1.80 -43.18
C HIS A 935 -0.98 0.51 -43.97
N GLY A 936 -0.89 0.59 -45.31
CA GLY A 936 -1.35 -0.47 -46.23
C GLY A 936 -0.72 -1.84 -45.97
N ASP A 937 0.59 -1.89 -45.74
CA ASP A 937 1.30 -3.13 -45.42
C ASP A 937 0.87 -3.69 -44.05
N CYS A 938 0.56 -2.83 -43.08
CA CYS A 938 0.15 -3.26 -41.74
C CYS A 938 -1.19 -3.98 -41.78
N ARG A 939 -2.19 -3.37 -42.44
CA ARG A 939 -3.51 -3.98 -42.62
C ARG A 939 -3.45 -5.30 -43.40
N SER A 940 -2.61 -5.35 -44.44
CA SER A 940 -2.44 -6.56 -45.27
C SER A 940 -1.76 -7.70 -44.51
N ASN A 941 -0.66 -7.41 -43.81
CA ASN A 941 0.08 -8.39 -43.02
C ASN A 941 -0.73 -8.89 -41.80
N ALA A 942 -1.47 -8.00 -41.13
CA ALA A 942 -2.39 -8.39 -40.06
C ALA A 942 -3.47 -9.36 -40.57
N SER A 943 -4.08 -9.07 -41.72
CA SER A 943 -5.09 -9.94 -42.33
C SER A 943 -4.52 -11.31 -42.73
N ALA A 944 -3.32 -11.35 -43.32
CA ALA A 944 -2.67 -12.59 -43.72
C ALA A 944 -2.31 -13.46 -42.51
N SER A 945 -1.62 -12.90 -41.52
CA SER A 945 -1.23 -13.61 -40.29
C SER A 945 -2.43 -14.04 -39.44
N PHE A 946 -3.53 -13.29 -39.45
CA PHE A 946 -4.77 -13.68 -38.79
C PHE A 946 -5.42 -14.91 -39.43
N LYS A 947 -5.43 -15.01 -40.76
CA LYS A 947 -5.94 -16.21 -41.47
C LYS A 947 -5.13 -17.46 -41.13
N GLU A 948 -3.82 -17.33 -40.97
CA GLU A 948 -2.98 -18.41 -40.47
C GLU A 948 -3.34 -18.79 -39.04
N PHE A 949 -3.51 -17.81 -38.14
CA PHE A 949 -3.98 -18.06 -36.77
C PHE A 949 -5.30 -18.83 -36.75
N VAL A 950 -6.31 -18.40 -37.52
CA VAL A 950 -7.60 -19.10 -37.63
C VAL A 950 -7.38 -20.55 -38.05
N THR A 951 -6.58 -20.78 -39.11
CA THR A 951 -6.31 -22.12 -39.66
C THR A 951 -5.59 -23.04 -38.67
N PHE A 952 -4.61 -22.54 -37.94
CA PHE A 952 -3.81 -23.36 -37.02
C PHE A 952 -4.44 -23.51 -35.64
N CYS A 953 -5.21 -22.52 -35.18
CA CYS A 953 -5.76 -22.51 -33.83
C CYS A 953 -7.20 -23.01 -33.72
N GLU A 954 -7.98 -23.12 -34.80
CA GLU A 954 -9.38 -23.62 -34.76
C GLU A 954 -9.57 -24.96 -34.01
N ARG A 955 -8.54 -25.81 -33.97
CA ARG A 955 -8.56 -27.13 -33.32
C ARG A 955 -7.67 -27.20 -32.07
N SER A 956 -7.12 -26.08 -31.62
CA SER A 956 -6.23 -26.06 -30.46
C SER A 956 -6.98 -26.45 -29.19
N LYS A 957 -6.33 -27.28 -28.36
CA LYS A 957 -6.79 -27.66 -27.02
C LYS A 957 -5.87 -27.17 -25.90
N SER A 958 -4.84 -26.39 -26.26
CA SER A 958 -3.80 -25.91 -25.35
C SER A 958 -3.64 -24.40 -25.37
N GLY A 959 -4.70 -23.67 -25.76
CA GLY A 959 -4.66 -22.23 -26.00
C GLY A 959 -3.86 -21.87 -27.24
N THR A 960 -3.44 -20.61 -27.32
CA THR A 960 -2.83 -20.02 -28.52
C THR A 960 -1.31 -20.17 -28.60
N GLY A 961 -0.61 -20.40 -27.49
CA GLY A 961 0.86 -20.34 -27.41
C GLY A 961 1.60 -21.36 -28.29
N LYS A 962 0.98 -22.50 -28.62
CA LYS A 962 1.57 -23.52 -29.51
C LYS A 962 1.05 -23.48 -30.95
N CYS A 963 -0.16 -22.97 -31.18
CA CYS A 963 -0.77 -22.93 -32.50
C CYS A 963 -0.53 -21.60 -33.21
N ASN A 964 -0.42 -20.50 -32.46
CA ASN A 964 -0.10 -19.19 -33.01
C ASN A 964 1.41 -19.03 -33.14
N ARG A 965 1.87 -18.90 -34.39
CA ARG A 965 3.29 -18.74 -34.73
C ARG A 965 3.78 -17.30 -34.62
N MET A 966 2.88 -16.35 -34.39
CA MET A 966 3.28 -14.96 -34.21
C MET A 966 3.94 -14.77 -32.83
N PRO A 967 5.03 -13.96 -32.79
CA PRO A 967 5.60 -13.49 -31.53
C PRO A 967 4.52 -12.81 -30.69
N TYR A 968 4.59 -12.98 -29.37
CA TYR A 968 3.55 -12.48 -28.47
C TYR A 968 3.29 -10.97 -28.65
N ALA A 969 4.35 -10.17 -28.82
CA ALA A 969 4.27 -8.73 -29.09
C ALA A 969 3.41 -8.34 -30.32
N MET A 970 3.27 -9.25 -31.30
CA MET A 970 2.52 -9.01 -32.54
C MET A 970 1.09 -9.54 -32.50
N ARG A 971 0.71 -10.26 -31.43
CA ARG A 971 -0.58 -10.95 -31.37
C ARG A 971 -1.77 -10.01 -31.25
N LEU A 972 -1.66 -8.92 -30.48
CA LEU A 972 -2.74 -7.93 -30.43
C LEU A 972 -3.00 -7.28 -31.81
N PRO A 973 -1.99 -6.74 -32.52
CA PRO A 973 -2.19 -6.26 -33.89
C PRO A 973 -2.71 -7.33 -34.86
N GLN A 974 -2.20 -8.57 -34.77
CA GLN A 974 -2.68 -9.70 -35.56
C GLN A 974 -4.17 -9.95 -35.31
N TYR A 975 -4.60 -10.06 -34.06
CA TYR A 975 -5.98 -10.42 -33.72
C TYR A 975 -6.94 -9.26 -34.02
N CYS A 976 -6.62 -8.05 -33.56
CA CYS A 976 -7.48 -6.87 -33.69
C CYS A 976 -7.65 -6.45 -35.16
N TRP A 977 -6.54 -6.14 -35.83
CA TRP A 977 -6.62 -5.65 -37.22
C TRP A 977 -6.91 -6.78 -38.20
N GLY A 978 -6.56 -8.03 -37.87
CA GLY A 978 -7.04 -9.21 -38.58
C GLY A 978 -8.56 -9.35 -38.53
N THR A 979 -9.16 -9.19 -37.35
CA THR A 979 -10.63 -9.19 -37.15
C THR A 979 -11.29 -8.04 -37.89
N TYR A 980 -10.71 -6.83 -37.83
CA TYR A 980 -11.19 -5.66 -38.57
C TYR A 980 -11.26 -5.92 -40.09
N MET A 981 -10.21 -6.53 -40.64
CA MET A 981 -10.11 -6.83 -42.08
C MET A 981 -10.92 -8.07 -42.50
N ASN A 982 -11.31 -8.93 -41.56
CA ASN A 982 -12.05 -10.17 -41.81
C ASN A 982 -13.24 -10.30 -40.83
N PRO A 983 -14.22 -9.39 -40.88
CA PRO A 983 -15.25 -9.24 -39.83
C PRO A 983 -16.18 -10.44 -39.69
N ASP A 984 -16.22 -11.35 -40.67
CA ASP A 984 -17.03 -12.56 -40.65
C ASP A 984 -16.32 -13.76 -40.00
N VAL A 985 -14.98 -13.73 -39.88
CA VAL A 985 -14.17 -14.87 -39.41
C VAL A 985 -13.63 -14.63 -37.99
N THR A 986 -14.50 -14.57 -36.99
CA THR A 986 -14.09 -14.26 -35.59
C THR A 986 -14.38 -15.36 -34.58
N ASP A 987 -14.99 -16.48 -34.99
CA ASP A 987 -15.43 -17.53 -34.07
C ASP A 987 -14.26 -18.15 -33.30
N VAL A 988 -13.10 -18.29 -33.95
CA VAL A 988 -11.86 -18.78 -33.30
C VAL A 988 -11.39 -17.82 -32.20
N VAL A 989 -11.54 -16.50 -32.37
CA VAL A 989 -11.16 -15.50 -31.35
C VAL A 989 -12.03 -15.69 -30.10
N SER A 990 -13.35 -15.73 -30.25
CA SER A 990 -14.27 -15.94 -29.14
C SER A 990 -14.11 -17.32 -28.50
N GLN A 991 -13.83 -18.37 -29.29
CA GLN A 991 -13.56 -19.71 -28.80
C GLN A 991 -12.29 -19.76 -27.93
N MET A 992 -11.20 -19.15 -28.39
CA MET A 992 -9.93 -19.12 -27.65
C MET A 992 -10.03 -18.27 -26.39
N TYR A 993 -10.76 -17.14 -26.44
CA TYR A 993 -11.05 -16.33 -25.27
C TYR A 993 -11.78 -17.17 -24.19
N ARG A 994 -12.88 -17.84 -24.56
CA ARG A 994 -13.62 -18.73 -23.64
C ARG A 994 -12.77 -19.89 -23.12
N TRP A 995 -11.86 -20.42 -23.94
CA TRP A 995 -10.92 -21.44 -23.50
C TRP A 995 -10.02 -20.91 -22.38
N PHE A 996 -9.48 -19.70 -22.51
CA PHE A 996 -8.65 -19.10 -21.46
C PHE A 996 -9.44 -18.82 -20.18
N GLU A 997 -10.65 -18.27 -20.27
CA GLU A 997 -11.54 -18.07 -19.11
C GLU A 997 -11.77 -19.37 -18.31
N GLN A 998 -11.90 -20.50 -19.01
CA GLN A 998 -12.19 -21.79 -18.38
C GLN A 998 -10.94 -22.54 -17.89
N ASN A 999 -9.78 -22.33 -18.53
CA ASN A 999 -8.59 -23.18 -18.35
C ASN A 999 -7.36 -22.43 -17.80
N SER A 1000 -7.38 -21.09 -17.79
CA SER A 1000 -6.24 -20.27 -17.37
C SER A 1000 -6.53 -19.54 -16.07
N LYS A 1001 -6.05 -20.11 -14.96
CA LYS A 1001 -6.20 -19.50 -13.63
C LYS A 1001 -5.06 -18.53 -13.28
N TYR A 1002 -3.92 -18.69 -13.95
CA TYR A 1002 -2.69 -17.92 -13.72
C TYR A 1002 -2.12 -17.46 -15.06
N PHE A 1003 -1.37 -16.35 -15.00
CA PHE A 1003 -0.85 -15.59 -16.13
C PHE A 1003 -1.95 -14.93 -16.98
N ALA A 1004 -1.75 -13.66 -17.30
CA ALA A 1004 -2.49 -12.98 -18.35
C ALA A 1004 -1.93 -13.48 -19.69
N ARG A 1005 -2.39 -14.65 -20.13
CA ARG A 1005 -2.09 -15.21 -21.47
C ARG A 1005 -2.76 -14.34 -22.54
N ASP A 1006 -3.06 -14.89 -23.72
CA ASP A 1006 -3.72 -14.13 -24.80
C ASP A 1006 -5.17 -13.68 -24.51
N SER A 1007 -5.73 -13.89 -23.31
CA SER A 1007 -7.14 -13.60 -23.00
C SER A 1007 -7.50 -12.14 -23.30
N ASP A 1008 -6.72 -11.18 -22.79
CA ASP A 1008 -6.99 -9.75 -22.99
C ASP A 1008 -6.80 -9.31 -24.45
N ASN A 1009 -5.73 -9.79 -25.12
CA ASN A 1009 -5.52 -9.57 -26.55
C ASN A 1009 -6.71 -10.06 -27.39
N LEU A 1010 -7.28 -11.23 -27.06
CA LEU A 1010 -8.43 -11.82 -27.74
C LEU A 1010 -9.73 -11.09 -27.39
N LEU A 1011 -9.86 -10.58 -26.17
CA LEU A 1011 -11.00 -9.75 -25.77
C LEU A 1011 -11.00 -8.42 -26.54
N GLU A 1012 -9.89 -7.69 -26.56
CA GLU A 1012 -9.75 -6.45 -27.33
C GLU A 1012 -9.94 -6.70 -28.83
N ALA A 1013 -9.46 -7.83 -29.36
CA ALA A 1013 -9.66 -8.18 -30.76
C ALA A 1013 -11.13 -8.32 -31.16
N GLN A 1014 -12.00 -8.80 -30.27
CA GLN A 1014 -13.44 -8.90 -30.54
C GLN A 1014 -14.07 -7.51 -30.74
N ALA A 1015 -13.59 -6.49 -30.03
CA ALA A 1015 -14.05 -5.11 -30.19
C ALA A 1015 -13.61 -4.45 -31.51
N CYS A 1016 -12.61 -5.01 -32.20
CA CYS A 1016 -12.11 -4.50 -33.47
C CYS A 1016 -12.95 -4.93 -34.69
N THR A 1017 -14.01 -5.71 -34.50
CA THR A 1017 -14.92 -6.08 -35.59
C THR A 1017 -15.67 -4.87 -36.13
N THR A 1018 -15.96 -4.88 -37.44
CA THR A 1018 -16.82 -3.88 -38.10
C THR A 1018 -18.25 -4.39 -38.30
N ASN A 1019 -18.56 -5.61 -37.84
CA ASN A 1019 -19.89 -6.21 -37.95
C ASN A 1019 -20.82 -5.71 -36.82
N ALA A 1020 -21.77 -4.84 -37.16
CA ALA A 1020 -22.72 -4.24 -36.21
C ALA A 1020 -23.51 -5.26 -35.39
N ALA A 1021 -23.90 -6.40 -35.96
CA ALA A 1021 -24.64 -7.43 -35.25
C ALA A 1021 -23.77 -8.10 -34.16
N ARG A 1022 -22.47 -8.31 -34.45
CA ARG A 1022 -21.50 -8.81 -33.47
C ARG A 1022 -21.23 -7.78 -32.38
N ILE A 1023 -21.04 -6.50 -32.71
CA ILE A 1023 -20.84 -5.44 -31.71
C ILE A 1023 -22.02 -5.41 -30.72
N ASN A 1024 -23.27 -5.38 -31.22
CA ASN A 1024 -24.46 -5.41 -30.36
C ASN A 1024 -24.57 -6.69 -29.50
N ALA A 1025 -24.03 -7.82 -29.97
CA ALA A 1025 -23.96 -9.04 -29.17
C ALA A 1025 -22.93 -8.92 -28.04
N LEU A 1026 -21.75 -8.36 -28.31
CA LEU A 1026 -20.72 -8.10 -27.29
C LEU A 1026 -21.23 -7.15 -26.20
N ILE A 1027 -21.98 -6.10 -26.59
CA ILE A 1027 -22.61 -5.17 -25.65
C ILE A 1027 -23.56 -5.92 -24.70
N ARG A 1028 -24.45 -6.75 -25.24
CA ARG A 1028 -25.35 -7.59 -24.42
C ARG A 1028 -24.61 -8.55 -23.50
N ASP A 1029 -23.58 -9.20 -24.02
CA ASP A 1029 -22.80 -10.16 -23.23
C ASP A 1029 -22.07 -9.46 -22.07
N ALA A 1030 -21.59 -8.23 -22.26
CA ALA A 1030 -21.04 -7.42 -21.17
C ALA A 1030 -22.11 -7.03 -20.13
N LEU A 1031 -23.26 -6.50 -20.58
CA LEU A 1031 -24.35 -6.07 -19.70
C LEU A 1031 -24.96 -7.21 -18.88
N THR A 1032 -24.92 -8.43 -19.40
CA THR A 1032 -25.40 -9.65 -18.72
C THR A 1032 -24.33 -10.35 -17.87
N GLY A 1033 -23.07 -9.88 -17.90
CA GLY A 1033 -21.95 -10.48 -17.18
C GLY A 1033 -21.36 -11.74 -17.82
N ASN A 1034 -21.72 -12.06 -19.07
CA ASN A 1034 -21.10 -13.14 -19.84
C ASN A 1034 -19.68 -12.77 -20.34
N LEU A 1035 -19.40 -11.47 -20.49
CA LEU A 1035 -18.09 -10.91 -20.79
C LEU A 1035 -17.75 -9.83 -19.75
N PRO A 1036 -16.45 -9.60 -19.48
CA PRO A 1036 -16.00 -8.51 -18.61
C PRO A 1036 -16.34 -7.14 -19.20
N ALA A 1037 -16.55 -6.15 -18.34
CA ALA A 1037 -16.91 -4.78 -18.73
C ALA A 1037 -15.86 -4.11 -19.64
N ASP A 1038 -14.59 -4.53 -19.56
CA ASP A 1038 -13.48 -3.99 -20.36
C ASP A 1038 -13.73 -4.06 -21.87
N ILE A 1039 -14.56 -5.01 -22.34
CA ILE A 1039 -14.93 -5.09 -23.76
C ILE A 1039 -15.61 -3.81 -24.26
N LEU A 1040 -16.37 -3.11 -23.41
CA LEU A 1040 -17.05 -1.87 -23.78
C LEU A 1040 -16.03 -0.75 -23.96
N THR A 1041 -15.05 -0.65 -23.06
CA THR A 1041 -13.91 0.27 -23.18
C THR A 1041 -13.15 0.03 -24.49
N TYR A 1042 -12.90 -1.23 -24.85
CA TYR A 1042 -12.28 -1.58 -26.12
C TYR A 1042 -13.15 -1.22 -27.33
N ILE A 1043 -14.46 -1.43 -27.27
CA ILE A 1043 -15.39 -0.99 -28.34
C ILE A 1043 -15.29 0.52 -28.54
N GLY A 1044 -15.34 1.29 -27.46
CA GLY A 1044 -15.16 2.76 -27.50
C GLY A 1044 -13.83 3.17 -28.11
N LYS A 1045 -12.72 2.62 -27.59
CA LYS A 1045 -11.34 2.88 -28.05
C LYS A 1045 -11.13 2.55 -29.54
N ARG A 1046 -11.84 1.56 -30.08
CA ARG A 1046 -11.61 1.00 -31.43
C ARG A 1046 -12.45 1.63 -32.54
N GLY A 1047 -13.17 2.72 -32.30
CA GLY A 1047 -13.96 3.37 -33.36
C GLY A 1047 -15.46 3.22 -33.21
N ASN A 1048 -15.91 2.41 -32.24
CA ASN A 1048 -17.25 1.83 -32.24
C ASN A 1048 -18.13 2.38 -31.10
N GLY A 1049 -17.74 3.48 -30.45
CA GLY A 1049 -18.51 4.12 -29.37
C GLY A 1049 -19.93 4.52 -29.77
N GLN A 1050 -20.14 4.89 -31.04
CA GLN A 1050 -21.47 5.19 -31.58
C GLN A 1050 -22.46 4.03 -31.42
N TYR A 1051 -22.00 2.78 -31.57
CA TYR A 1051 -22.87 1.61 -31.36
C TYR A 1051 -23.31 1.47 -29.91
N LEU A 1052 -22.45 1.80 -28.94
CA LEU A 1052 -22.80 1.81 -27.52
C LEU A 1052 -23.88 2.85 -27.24
N TRP A 1053 -23.74 4.05 -27.80
CA TRP A 1053 -24.73 5.12 -27.66
C TRP A 1053 -26.07 4.74 -28.29
N GLU A 1054 -26.07 4.25 -29.52
CA GLU A 1054 -27.30 3.82 -30.21
C GLU A 1054 -27.99 2.66 -29.49
N TYR A 1055 -27.21 1.77 -28.88
CA TYR A 1055 -27.74 0.68 -28.06
C TYR A 1055 -28.43 1.24 -26.81
N PHE A 1056 -27.79 2.18 -26.11
CA PHE A 1056 -28.35 2.82 -24.92
C PHE A 1056 -29.66 3.54 -25.22
N VAL A 1057 -29.71 4.33 -26.30
CA VAL A 1057 -30.93 5.05 -26.69
C VAL A 1057 -32.09 4.08 -26.97
N LYS A 1058 -31.82 2.93 -27.61
CA LYS A 1058 -32.84 1.93 -27.92
C LYS A 1058 -33.23 1.04 -26.73
N HIS A 1059 -32.29 0.78 -25.83
CA HIS A 1059 -32.41 -0.18 -24.73
C HIS A 1059 -31.91 0.42 -23.40
N PRO A 1060 -32.44 1.57 -22.94
CA PRO A 1060 -31.87 2.27 -21.80
C PRO A 1060 -31.95 1.44 -20.51
N ASP A 1061 -33.00 0.64 -20.35
CA ASP A 1061 -33.20 -0.17 -19.14
C ASP A 1061 -32.22 -1.36 -19.06
N GLU A 1062 -31.77 -1.91 -20.20
CA GLU A 1062 -30.75 -2.97 -20.19
C GLU A 1062 -29.39 -2.45 -19.73
N VAL A 1063 -29.08 -1.18 -20.00
CA VAL A 1063 -27.84 -0.53 -19.54
C VAL A 1063 -27.97 -0.16 -18.05
N LYS A 1064 -29.08 0.48 -17.65
CA LYS A 1064 -29.31 0.92 -16.26
C LYS A 1064 -29.32 -0.24 -15.26
N TYR A 1065 -29.93 -1.35 -15.65
CA TYR A 1065 -30.09 -2.52 -14.78
C TYR A 1065 -29.08 -3.63 -15.09
N GLY A 1066 -28.12 -3.37 -15.98
CA GLY A 1066 -27.05 -4.29 -16.31
C GLY A 1066 -26.01 -4.43 -15.19
N VAL A 1067 -25.10 -5.40 -15.35
CA VAL A 1067 -24.02 -5.64 -14.38
C VAL A 1067 -22.94 -4.54 -14.43
N VAL A 1068 -22.86 -3.83 -15.56
CA VAL A 1068 -21.86 -2.78 -15.79
C VAL A 1068 -22.33 -1.44 -15.24
N ASN A 1069 -21.41 -0.66 -14.64
CA ASN A 1069 -21.68 0.69 -14.19
C ASN A 1069 -22.01 1.63 -15.36
N THR A 1070 -23.12 2.38 -15.27
CA THR A 1070 -23.54 3.35 -16.27
C THR A 1070 -22.45 4.39 -16.61
N ILE A 1071 -21.62 4.80 -15.64
CA ILE A 1071 -20.50 5.74 -15.86
C ILE A 1071 -19.48 5.15 -16.83
N ASP A 1072 -19.06 3.90 -16.61
CA ASP A 1072 -18.07 3.22 -17.46
C ASP A 1072 -18.64 3.03 -18.87
N TYR A 1073 -19.93 2.66 -18.95
CA TYR A 1073 -20.63 2.52 -20.22
C TYR A 1073 -20.67 3.84 -21.00
N MET A 1074 -21.09 4.94 -20.38
CA MET A 1074 -21.19 6.25 -21.05
C MET A 1074 -19.82 6.80 -21.44
N THR A 1075 -18.81 6.59 -20.60
CA THR A 1075 -17.42 6.94 -20.91
C THR A 1075 -16.94 6.21 -22.16
N ALA A 1076 -17.22 4.90 -22.26
CA ALA A 1076 -16.89 4.12 -23.45
C ALA A 1076 -17.69 4.55 -24.69
N ALA A 1077 -18.98 4.85 -24.55
CA ALA A 1077 -19.84 5.28 -25.65
C ALA A 1077 -19.39 6.60 -26.26
N MET A 1078 -19.00 7.55 -25.41
CA MET A 1078 -18.55 8.87 -25.82
C MET A 1078 -17.03 8.95 -26.01
N ALA A 1079 -16.30 7.83 -25.92
CA ALA A 1079 -14.83 7.79 -25.90
C ALA A 1079 -14.17 8.49 -27.09
N GLN A 1080 -14.88 8.70 -28.21
CA GLN A 1080 -14.35 9.36 -29.42
C GLN A 1080 -15.14 10.60 -29.84
N TRP A 1081 -16.12 11.03 -29.06
CA TRP A 1081 -16.94 12.19 -29.40
C TRP A 1081 -16.16 13.50 -29.29
N SER A 1082 -16.54 14.45 -30.13
CA SER A 1082 -16.03 15.84 -30.14
C SER A 1082 -17.14 16.88 -29.98
N ASP A 1083 -18.39 16.43 -29.84
CA ASP A 1083 -19.61 17.23 -29.67
C ASP A 1083 -20.56 16.50 -28.72
N THR A 1084 -21.20 17.25 -27.82
CA THR A 1084 -22.13 16.76 -26.79
C THR A 1084 -23.59 16.96 -27.18
N SER A 1085 -23.88 17.64 -28.29
CA SER A 1085 -25.24 18.03 -28.69
C SER A 1085 -26.26 16.88 -28.69
N GLN A 1086 -25.85 15.67 -29.11
CA GLN A 1086 -26.73 14.50 -29.11
C GLN A 1086 -27.10 14.01 -27.70
N ALA A 1087 -26.16 14.07 -26.76
CA ALA A 1087 -26.41 13.71 -25.36
C ALA A 1087 -27.26 14.79 -24.68
N GLU A 1088 -26.97 16.07 -24.92
CA GLU A 1088 -27.77 17.18 -24.42
C GLU A 1088 -29.22 17.13 -24.94
N GLU A 1089 -29.41 16.85 -26.23
CA GLU A 1089 -30.74 16.66 -26.81
C GLU A 1089 -31.48 15.50 -26.16
N PHE A 1090 -30.80 14.36 -25.95
CA PHE A 1090 -31.38 13.21 -25.26
C PHE A 1090 -31.79 13.53 -23.82
N LEU A 1091 -30.92 14.18 -23.05
CA LEU A 1091 -31.16 14.58 -21.66
C LEU A 1091 -32.33 15.57 -21.50
N ASN A 1092 -32.51 16.45 -22.48
CA ASN A 1092 -33.59 17.43 -22.55
C ASN A 1092 -34.89 16.87 -23.16
N GLY A 1093 -34.81 15.73 -23.84
CA GLY A 1093 -35.94 15.02 -24.42
C GLY A 1093 -36.82 14.31 -23.38
N THR A 1094 -37.97 13.80 -23.84
CA THR A 1094 -38.93 13.07 -22.99
C THR A 1094 -38.35 11.78 -22.43
N GLU A 1095 -37.47 11.10 -23.16
CA GLU A 1095 -36.81 9.88 -22.68
C GLU A 1095 -35.75 10.19 -21.62
N GLY A 1096 -34.90 11.21 -21.84
CA GLY A 1096 -33.94 11.68 -20.83
C GLY A 1096 -34.62 12.14 -19.54
N ALA A 1097 -35.82 12.74 -19.62
CA ALA A 1097 -36.63 13.11 -18.45
C ALA A 1097 -37.00 11.94 -17.53
N THR A 1098 -36.97 10.70 -18.04
CA THR A 1098 -37.25 9.49 -17.27
C THR A 1098 -36.02 8.85 -16.61
N LEU A 1099 -34.81 9.37 -16.89
CA LEU A 1099 -33.58 8.91 -16.24
C LEU A 1099 -33.55 9.30 -14.75
N SER A 1100 -32.91 8.44 -13.94
CA SER A 1100 -32.61 8.79 -12.55
C SER A 1100 -31.57 9.92 -12.47
N SER A 1101 -31.41 10.52 -11.29
CA SER A 1101 -30.34 11.50 -11.05
C SER A 1101 -28.96 10.92 -11.34
N ASP A 1102 -28.75 9.66 -10.99
CA ASP A 1102 -27.44 9.01 -11.07
C ASP A 1102 -27.10 8.68 -12.53
N ASP A 1103 -28.08 8.23 -13.32
CA ASP A 1103 -27.90 7.99 -14.76
C ASP A 1103 -27.63 9.30 -15.52
N ARG A 1104 -28.32 10.38 -15.17
CA ARG A 1104 -28.04 11.72 -15.73
C ARG A 1104 -26.62 12.15 -15.41
N HIS A 1105 -26.20 11.98 -14.17
CA HIS A 1105 -24.86 12.33 -13.73
C HIS A 1105 -23.77 11.52 -14.47
N ALA A 1106 -24.04 10.24 -14.79
CA ALA A 1106 -23.13 9.43 -15.58
C ALA A 1106 -22.93 9.97 -17.00
N ILE A 1107 -24.01 10.43 -17.65
CA ILE A 1107 -23.96 11.07 -18.97
C ILE A 1107 -23.21 12.40 -18.90
N GLU A 1108 -23.56 13.26 -17.95
CA GLU A 1108 -22.91 14.57 -17.72
C GLU A 1108 -21.40 14.43 -17.45
N ASN A 1109 -20.97 13.37 -16.74
CA ASN A 1109 -19.57 13.07 -16.52
C ASN A 1109 -18.85 12.68 -17.81
N ALA A 1110 -19.49 11.89 -18.67
CA ALA A 1110 -18.93 11.54 -19.98
C ALA A 1110 -18.87 12.78 -20.91
N GLU A 1111 -19.89 13.64 -20.89
CA GLU A 1111 -19.91 14.93 -21.59
C GLU A 1111 -18.73 15.82 -21.17
N LYS A 1112 -18.38 15.85 -19.87
CA LYS A 1112 -17.22 16.59 -19.39
C LYS A 1112 -15.91 16.11 -20.02
N THR A 1113 -15.76 14.82 -20.26
CA THR A 1113 -14.58 14.25 -20.95
C THR A 1113 -14.54 14.65 -22.42
N VAL A 1114 -15.70 14.74 -23.09
CA VAL A 1114 -15.82 15.29 -24.45
C VAL A 1114 -15.45 16.77 -24.48
N GLU A 1115 -15.96 17.55 -23.52
CA GLU A 1115 -15.71 18.98 -23.39
C GLU A 1115 -14.22 19.28 -23.17
N ASN A 1116 -13.53 18.50 -22.33
CA ASN A 1116 -12.08 18.64 -22.12
C ASN A 1116 -11.28 18.48 -23.43
N ARG A 1117 -11.67 17.52 -24.28
CA ARG A 1117 -11.03 17.31 -25.59
C ARG A 1117 -11.32 18.45 -26.55
N ARG A 1118 -12.56 18.94 -26.57
CA ARG A 1118 -12.95 20.10 -27.35
C ARG A 1118 -12.15 21.34 -26.95
N GLN A 1119 -11.97 21.59 -25.65
CA GLN A 1119 -11.15 22.69 -25.13
C GLN A 1119 -9.68 22.55 -25.51
N TRP A 1120 -9.15 21.33 -25.45
CA TRP A 1120 -7.78 21.06 -25.89
C TRP A 1120 -7.61 21.38 -27.38
N LEU A 1121 -8.52 20.92 -28.25
CA LEU A 1121 -8.47 21.22 -29.69
C LEU A 1121 -8.59 22.73 -29.94
N GLN A 1122 -9.54 23.42 -29.31
CA GLN A 1122 -9.70 24.87 -29.44
C GLN A 1122 -8.43 25.66 -29.09
N THR A 1123 -7.65 25.15 -28.13
CA THR A 1123 -6.42 25.79 -27.68
C THR A 1123 -5.23 25.47 -28.60
N ASN A 1124 -5.14 24.24 -29.12
CA ASN A 1124 -3.90 23.71 -29.70
C ASN A 1124 -3.98 23.41 -31.21
N GLU A 1125 -5.16 23.11 -31.74
CA GLU A 1125 -5.34 22.58 -33.10
C GLU A 1125 -4.83 23.56 -34.18
N ALA A 1126 -5.12 24.85 -34.04
CA ALA A 1126 -4.74 25.86 -35.03
C ALA A 1126 -3.22 25.93 -35.26
N GLU A 1127 -2.43 25.85 -34.19
CA GLU A 1127 -0.97 25.88 -34.28
C GLU A 1127 -0.42 24.60 -34.91
N ILE A 1128 -0.90 23.44 -34.46
CA ILE A 1128 -0.49 22.14 -34.98
C ILE A 1128 -0.85 22.02 -36.46
N ALA A 1129 -2.08 22.38 -36.83
CA ALA A 1129 -2.58 22.33 -38.20
C ALA A 1129 -1.79 23.26 -39.14
N ALA A 1130 -1.41 24.45 -38.66
CA ALA A 1130 -0.56 25.38 -39.43
C ALA A 1130 0.81 24.75 -39.73
N TRP A 1131 1.42 24.08 -38.75
CA TRP A 1131 2.69 23.39 -38.94
C TRP A 1131 2.55 22.18 -39.89
N LEU A 1132 1.50 21.37 -39.73
CA LEU A 1132 1.22 20.22 -40.61
C LEU A 1132 1.02 20.67 -42.06
N THR A 1133 0.26 21.75 -42.27
CA THR A 1133 0.00 22.32 -43.60
C THR A 1133 1.28 22.84 -44.24
N LYS A 1134 2.12 23.55 -43.47
CA LYS A 1134 3.42 24.07 -43.94
C LYS A 1134 4.37 22.95 -44.39
N ASN A 1135 4.33 21.80 -43.71
CA ASN A 1135 5.24 20.68 -43.96
C ASN A 1135 4.62 19.54 -44.77
N ARG A 1136 3.41 19.74 -45.32
CA ARG A 1136 2.62 18.69 -46.00
C ARG A 1136 3.41 17.91 -47.06
N GLY A 1137 4.23 18.59 -47.87
CA GLY A 1137 5.05 17.93 -48.90
C GLY A 1137 6.01 16.87 -48.36
N SER A 1138 6.48 17.03 -47.11
CA SER A 1138 7.49 16.15 -46.49
C SER A 1138 6.94 14.82 -45.97
N PHE A 1139 5.61 14.64 -45.90
CA PHE A 1139 4.99 13.42 -45.36
C PHE A 1139 4.05 12.70 -46.35
N PHE A 1140 3.70 13.33 -47.48
CA PHE A 1140 2.91 12.71 -48.55
C PHE A 1140 3.76 12.19 -49.73
N GLU A 1141 5.07 12.41 -49.68
CA GLU A 1141 6.09 11.73 -50.51
C GLU A 1141 6.47 10.37 -49.89
#